data_AF-A0A819IUZ2-F1
#
_entry.id   AF-A0A819IUZ2-F1
#
_cell.length_a   1.000
_cell.length_b   1.000
_cell.length_c   1.000
_cell.angle_alpha   90.00
_cell.angle_beta   90.00
_cell.angle_gamma   90.00
#
_symmetry.space_group_name_H-M   'P 1'
#
loop_
_entity.id
_entity.type
_entity.pdbx_description
1 polymer ?
#
loop_
_entity_poly.entity_id
_entity_poly.type
_entity_poly.pdbx_seq_one_letter_code
_entity_poly.pdbx_strand_id
1 'polypeptide(L)'
;ENEIAYQDYTYAQDDNADDTFNCGETENQRVAPPPIVEENKQVTNEDEKLGTDEAPLIEYANEPLLPLVDACAPLNDILHDLSYYINMALEETPEEPSDGLTIDESAAIRLYTIEWTAPHRSLYSMLNYTLKNCSREDLRPYFRYMKLFLAALVKLPCCPPLTVWRGVTKNLSADFPPGTRVTWWAFSSTTTELTVLENNMYLGTTGARTLFSVETINGRTIRAHSHFVTEDEILLLPGTHMIVQSQFSPATDLYIIHLKQVIPDETLLELPFEGACLYPKIELPWYRKKRFVIPSALFVIVCIVAIILGAVLGLRAANKEPPYMFTNPYPSGTTSDIGSFPISLVSGYFNDDKYVDLAILNSGDQSIDILLGNANSIYSTPTQTDTGTDPVFVTLCNASSNTSYLIVVNRNDETITLLNINKVGTLDYVTDFAVGMGPISVVCGHLDNNSIIDMAVLNSFDDSVYILFDVHDETYEYYEWLNVGAYPSSMVSGDFNNDLILDLVVVNQDDNNITVRIGIGDGYFHDSVTYNVGEIPTFVVSGDFNNDKKMDLAVSNSESTFISILFGDGNGGFQTQVHCEVGNGTSGLTAADLNNDSILDLVATISDRSYVSVLLGYRNGSFQHGVYYEVGANPTAVIAADFNNDSRLDLAITNMYDNTISILINYGNGTYQPQVKYVTGNRPIFLMANVFNNDKTPDLVVVNNLANSLSLVIGNGDGTFRARIPFMLQEISTDMAAGDFNNDDRTDLVLVNTRNKSVTILLTTKNNILENVGKYPCGVSPVFVIVDHFNSDNKLDLAVVNQKDNTVSILLGSGNGSFENRSSFPTGTRPISAVSGDFNKDKKMDLAVINIGSQNISILLGDGNGSFQSQGSHMTGKSPSSVIILDLNSDQISDLVVSNKGESTVSVYLGYGNGSFQDQNTFNASESPALLLSGDFNNDKILDIATISYQWSTMCMLISSGNASFPYQLTNTIVTSPTDTVAYDFNNDGKIDVAMTGRKDTLRIYLSQSK
;
A
#
# COMPACT_ATOMS: atom_id res chain seq x y z
N GLU A 1 -60.29 15.04 -42.50
CA GLU A 1 -61.69 15.46 -42.36
C GLU A 1 -61.89 15.89 -40.91
N ASN A 2 -62.35 17.14 -40.72
CA ASN A 2 -63.17 17.72 -39.63
C ASN A 2 -62.86 17.37 -38.16
N GLU A 3 -62.91 18.25 -37.14
CA GLU A 3 -63.47 19.60 -36.92
C GLU A 3 -62.94 20.08 -35.54
N ILE A 4 -62.46 21.34 -35.34
CA ILE A 4 -63.13 22.51 -34.71
C ILE A 4 -63.44 22.31 -33.20
N ALA A 5 -63.19 23.18 -32.19
CA ALA A 5 -63.02 24.64 -31.98
C ALA A 5 -62.11 24.88 -30.73
N TYR A 6 -61.30 25.92 -30.54
CA TYR A 6 -61.45 27.41 -30.50
C TYR A 6 -62.10 28.04 -29.25
N GLN A 7 -61.40 29.10 -28.79
CA GLN A 7 -61.75 30.22 -27.89
C GLN A 7 -61.39 30.08 -26.40
N ASP A 8 -60.91 31.11 -25.68
CA ASP A 8 -60.31 32.41 -26.00
C ASP A 8 -59.75 33.01 -24.68
N TYR A 9 -58.63 33.72 -24.80
CA TYR A 9 -58.06 34.84 -24.04
C TYR A 9 -58.83 35.50 -22.86
N THR A 10 -58.10 35.93 -21.81
CA THR A 10 -57.85 37.38 -21.52
C THR A 10 -56.87 37.64 -20.36
N TYR A 11 -55.92 38.55 -20.63
CA TYR A 11 -55.02 39.25 -19.68
C TYR A 11 -55.64 40.58 -19.25
N ALA A 12 -55.39 41.04 -18.02
CA ALA A 12 -55.38 42.44 -17.58
C ALA A 12 -54.71 42.51 -16.18
N GLN A 13 -53.50 43.10 -16.05
CA GLN A 13 -53.23 44.50 -15.66
C GLN A 13 -53.62 44.80 -14.20
N ASP A 14 -52.87 45.52 -13.37
CA ASP A 14 -51.55 46.17 -13.39
C ASP A 14 -51.34 46.71 -11.94
N ASP A 15 -50.13 47.19 -11.66
CA ASP A 15 -49.80 48.24 -10.68
C ASP A 15 -49.60 47.95 -9.16
N ASN A 16 -48.30 47.96 -8.80
CA ASN A 16 -47.62 48.91 -7.89
C ASN A 16 -48.14 49.11 -6.45
N ALA A 17 -47.33 48.73 -5.45
CA ALA A 17 -46.51 49.66 -4.64
C ALA A 17 -46.07 49.08 -3.28
N ASP A 18 -44.76 49.06 -3.08
CA ASP A 18 -43.96 49.39 -1.89
C ASP A 18 -44.49 49.19 -0.44
N ASP A 19 -43.66 48.43 0.28
CA ASP A 19 -43.05 48.69 1.58
C ASP A 19 -43.80 48.55 2.93
N THR A 20 -43.10 47.79 3.78
CA THR A 20 -42.94 47.85 5.25
C THR A 20 -43.69 46.84 6.14
N PHE A 21 -42.86 45.94 6.69
CA PHE A 21 -42.96 45.24 7.97
C PHE A 21 -43.55 46.09 9.13
N ASN A 22 -44.39 45.51 10.00
CA ASN A 22 -43.90 44.94 11.28
C ASN A 22 -44.96 44.20 12.14
N CYS A 23 -44.46 43.13 12.77
CA CYS A 23 -44.86 42.30 13.93
C CYS A 23 -46.25 42.35 14.60
N GLY A 24 -46.74 41.14 14.92
CA GLY A 24 -47.62 40.87 16.06
C GLY A 24 -47.95 39.37 16.22
N GLU A 25 -47.34 38.71 17.21
CA GLU A 25 -47.65 37.35 17.67
C GLU A 25 -49.10 37.23 18.19
N THR A 26 -49.76 36.07 18.01
CA THR A 26 -50.36 35.27 19.12
C THR A 26 -50.94 33.93 18.64
N GLU A 27 -50.49 32.87 19.31
CA GLU A 27 -51.17 31.65 19.80
C GLU A 27 -52.12 30.76 18.95
N ASN A 28 -51.83 29.46 19.08
CA ASN A 28 -52.59 28.27 18.70
C ASN A 28 -54.02 28.17 19.27
N GLN A 29 -54.98 27.71 18.45
CA GLN A 29 -56.00 26.73 18.88
C GLN A 29 -56.37 25.74 17.76
N ARG A 30 -56.37 24.45 18.13
CA ARG A 30 -56.79 23.28 17.32
C ARG A 30 -58.30 23.27 17.07
N VAL A 31 -58.72 22.76 15.90
CA VAL A 31 -60.02 22.09 15.71
C VAL A 31 -59.81 20.78 14.96
N ALA A 32 -60.39 19.69 15.49
CA ALA A 32 -60.28 18.32 14.99
C ALA A 32 -61.24 18.02 13.82
N PRO A 33 -60.95 17.02 12.96
CA PRO A 33 -61.85 16.59 11.88
C PRO A 33 -62.98 15.63 12.35
N PRO A 34 -64.09 15.49 11.59
CA PRO A 34 -65.30 14.76 11.97
C PRO A 34 -65.25 13.24 11.65
N PRO A 35 -66.22 12.42 12.14
CA PRO A 35 -66.07 10.98 12.34
C PRO A 35 -66.47 10.14 11.12
N ILE A 36 -65.88 8.94 11.03
CA ILE A 36 -66.18 7.90 10.02
C ILE A 36 -67.33 7.02 10.56
N VAL A 37 -68.33 6.80 9.71
CA VAL A 37 -69.49 5.94 9.96
C VAL A 37 -69.11 4.48 9.69
N GLU A 38 -69.40 3.60 10.66
CA GLU A 38 -69.32 2.14 10.52
C GLU A 38 -70.45 1.60 9.62
N GLU A 39 -70.10 0.83 8.59
CA GLU A 39 -70.99 -0.18 8.01
C GLU A 39 -70.39 -1.58 8.22
N ASN A 40 -71.07 -2.35 9.08
CA ASN A 40 -70.83 -3.77 9.29
C ASN A 40 -71.34 -4.58 8.09
N LYS A 41 -70.47 -5.37 7.44
CA LYS A 41 -70.88 -6.59 6.74
C LYS A 41 -69.96 -7.78 7.05
N GLN A 42 -70.65 -8.89 7.26
CA GLN A 42 -70.28 -10.16 7.86
C GLN A 42 -69.03 -10.86 7.32
N VAL A 43 -68.38 -11.55 8.26
CA VAL A 43 -67.36 -12.60 8.09
C VAL A 43 -67.85 -13.70 7.14
N THR A 44 -67.09 -13.95 6.07
CA THR A 44 -67.00 -15.25 5.41
C THR A 44 -65.52 -15.54 5.17
N ASN A 45 -65.06 -16.65 5.76
CA ASN A 45 -63.72 -17.21 5.53
C ASN A 45 -63.63 -17.66 4.06
N GLU A 46 -62.81 -16.97 3.28
CA GLU A 46 -62.15 -17.54 2.10
C GLU A 46 -60.68 -17.09 2.15
N ASP A 47 -59.83 -18.03 2.53
CA ASP A 47 -58.39 -18.01 2.26
C ASP A 47 -58.20 -17.96 0.74
N GLU A 48 -57.79 -16.81 0.18
CA GLU A 48 -56.91 -16.70 -1.00
C GLU A 48 -56.65 -15.22 -1.38
N LYS A 49 -55.36 -14.89 -1.54
CA LYS A 49 -54.76 -13.64 -2.07
C LYS A 49 -54.77 -12.39 -1.17
N LEU A 50 -53.79 -12.30 -0.27
CA LEU A 50 -53.05 -11.05 -0.11
C LEU A 50 -51.71 -11.20 -0.85
N GLY A 51 -51.52 -10.38 -1.88
CA GLY A 51 -50.26 -10.29 -2.60
C GLY A 51 -49.17 -9.74 -1.70
N THR A 52 -48.18 -10.58 -1.43
CA THR A 52 -46.86 -10.18 -0.95
C THR A 52 -45.92 -10.19 -2.15
N ASP A 53 -45.92 -9.10 -2.91
CA ASP A 53 -44.90 -8.79 -3.92
C ASP A 53 -44.67 -7.28 -3.87
N GLU A 54 -43.87 -6.81 -2.90
CA GLU A 54 -43.24 -5.50 -3.01
C GLU A 54 -41.74 -5.74 -3.14
N ALA A 55 -41.32 -5.96 -4.39
CA ALA A 55 -39.92 -6.03 -4.77
C ALA A 55 -39.19 -4.73 -4.38
N PRO A 56 -37.91 -4.79 -4.01
CA PRO A 56 -37.11 -3.58 -3.83
C PRO A 56 -37.07 -2.75 -5.12
N LEU A 57 -36.88 -1.42 -4.97
CA LEU A 57 -36.87 -0.37 -6.02
C LEU A 57 -35.72 -0.50 -7.07
N ILE A 58 -35.38 -1.72 -7.47
CA ILE A 58 -34.30 -2.08 -8.42
C ILE A 58 -34.70 -1.76 -9.87
N GLU A 59 -35.99 -1.61 -10.18
CA GLU A 59 -36.47 -1.45 -11.56
C GLU A 59 -35.85 -0.23 -12.29
N TYR A 60 -35.66 0.89 -11.59
CA TYR A 60 -35.09 2.13 -12.16
C TYR A 60 -33.54 2.15 -12.19
N ALA A 61 -32.91 1.24 -11.48
CA ALA A 61 -31.44 1.10 -11.39
C ALA A 61 -30.80 0.80 -12.74
N ASN A 62 -31.44 -0.11 -13.46
CA ASN A 62 -30.92 -0.70 -14.69
C ASN A 62 -31.46 0.02 -15.95
N GLU A 63 -32.38 0.97 -15.80
CA GLU A 63 -32.82 1.81 -16.92
C GLU A 63 -31.65 2.68 -17.43
N PRO A 64 -31.47 2.86 -18.74
CA PRO A 64 -30.45 3.79 -19.23
C PRO A 64 -30.73 5.21 -18.75
N LEU A 65 -29.68 6.05 -18.65
CA LEU A 65 -29.86 7.48 -18.44
C LEU A 65 -30.70 8.04 -19.59
N LEU A 66 -31.86 8.62 -19.23
CA LEU A 66 -32.79 9.19 -20.19
C LEU A 66 -32.47 10.68 -20.41
N PRO A 67 -32.73 11.21 -21.62
CA PRO A 67 -32.75 12.66 -21.85
C PRO A 67 -33.69 13.37 -20.87
N LEU A 68 -33.46 14.66 -20.61
CA LEU A 68 -34.14 15.40 -19.55
C LEU A 68 -35.67 15.36 -19.69
N VAL A 69 -36.18 15.50 -20.92
CA VAL A 69 -37.62 15.46 -21.23
C VAL A 69 -38.23 14.12 -20.82
N ASP A 70 -37.56 13.01 -21.14
CA ASP A 70 -38.03 11.65 -20.85
C ASP A 70 -37.86 11.30 -19.36
N ALA A 71 -36.77 11.77 -18.74
CA ALA A 71 -36.52 11.60 -17.31
C ALA A 71 -37.58 12.31 -16.45
N CYS A 72 -38.09 13.45 -16.91
CA CYS A 72 -39.14 14.22 -16.26
C CYS A 72 -40.57 13.79 -16.63
N ALA A 73 -40.76 12.91 -17.62
CA ALA A 73 -42.09 12.52 -18.09
C ALA A 73 -43.05 12.03 -16.97
N PRO A 74 -42.62 11.23 -15.97
CA PRO A 74 -43.48 10.82 -14.87
C PRO A 74 -43.90 11.95 -13.92
N LEU A 75 -43.22 13.10 -13.98
CA LEU A 75 -43.48 14.25 -13.11
C LEU A 75 -44.54 15.21 -13.67
N ASN A 76 -44.95 15.05 -14.93
CA ASN A 76 -45.93 15.93 -15.58
C ASN A 76 -47.29 15.97 -14.85
N ASP A 77 -47.67 14.87 -14.18
CA ASP A 77 -48.92 14.78 -13.42
C ASP A 77 -48.81 15.37 -12.00
N ILE A 78 -47.59 15.66 -11.54
CA ILE A 78 -47.27 16.12 -10.17
C ILE A 78 -46.90 17.60 -10.16
N LEU A 79 -46.24 18.04 -11.23
CA LEU A 79 -45.68 19.38 -11.37
C LEU A 79 -46.34 20.12 -12.53
N HIS A 80 -47.08 21.16 -12.18
CA HIS A 80 -47.71 22.04 -13.16
C HIS A 80 -46.67 22.86 -13.94
N ASP A 81 -46.90 23.08 -15.24
CA ASP A 81 -46.00 23.82 -16.15
C ASP A 81 -44.58 23.25 -16.30
N LEU A 82 -44.33 21.99 -15.88
CA LEU A 82 -43.00 21.38 -15.93
C LEU A 82 -42.37 21.46 -17.33
N SER A 83 -43.14 21.28 -18.41
CA SER A 83 -42.62 21.38 -19.78
C SER A 83 -42.07 22.77 -20.14
N TYR A 84 -42.65 23.86 -19.60
CA TYR A 84 -42.13 25.20 -19.79
C TYR A 84 -40.74 25.35 -19.17
N TYR A 85 -40.59 24.88 -17.93
CA TYR A 85 -39.32 24.97 -17.19
C TYR A 85 -38.25 24.01 -17.71
N ILE A 86 -38.62 22.84 -18.24
CA ILE A 86 -37.67 21.95 -18.95
C ILE A 86 -37.11 22.67 -20.19
N ASN A 87 -37.96 23.28 -21.01
CA ASN A 87 -37.51 24.00 -22.20
C ASN A 87 -36.62 25.19 -21.82
N MET A 88 -36.99 25.95 -20.80
CA MET A 88 -36.16 27.05 -20.30
C MET A 88 -34.79 26.56 -19.81
N ALA A 89 -34.73 25.45 -19.07
CA ALA A 89 -33.48 24.86 -18.63
C ALA A 89 -32.60 24.39 -19.80
N LEU A 90 -33.19 23.81 -20.86
CA LEU A 90 -32.46 23.40 -22.07
C LEU A 90 -31.99 24.60 -22.91
N GLU A 91 -32.83 25.62 -23.10
CA GLU A 91 -32.48 26.82 -23.87
C GLU A 91 -31.40 27.68 -23.21
N GLU A 92 -31.39 27.73 -21.87
CA GLU A 92 -30.37 28.45 -21.10
C GLU A 92 -29.08 27.64 -20.91
N THR A 93 -29.06 26.35 -21.26
CA THR A 93 -27.87 25.52 -21.18
C THR A 93 -27.01 25.71 -22.44
N PRO A 94 -25.70 25.98 -22.32
CA PRO A 94 -24.81 26.10 -23.48
C PRO A 94 -24.81 24.86 -24.37
N GLU A 95 -24.61 25.03 -25.69
CA GLU A 95 -24.49 23.90 -26.64
C GLU A 95 -23.33 22.95 -26.29
N GLU A 96 -22.27 23.47 -25.68
CA GLU A 96 -21.16 22.71 -25.11
C GLU A 96 -21.00 23.09 -23.62
N PRO A 97 -21.70 22.40 -22.71
CA PRO A 97 -21.54 22.61 -21.28
C PRO A 97 -20.10 22.30 -20.81
N SER A 98 -19.62 23.02 -19.80
CA SER A 98 -18.32 22.74 -19.18
C SER A 98 -18.32 21.41 -18.40
N ASP A 99 -17.15 21.03 -17.89
CA ASP A 99 -17.00 19.95 -16.89
C ASP A 99 -17.44 18.56 -17.37
N GLY A 100 -17.44 18.34 -18.70
CA GLY A 100 -17.72 17.04 -19.31
C GLY A 100 -19.19 16.61 -19.23
N LEU A 101 -20.11 17.53 -18.91
CA LEU A 101 -21.55 17.26 -18.86
C LEU A 101 -22.18 17.28 -20.25
N THR A 102 -23.15 16.39 -20.46
CA THR A 102 -24.08 16.51 -21.58
C THR A 102 -25.05 17.68 -21.38
N ILE A 103 -25.70 18.12 -22.46
CA ILE A 103 -26.73 19.17 -22.40
C ILE A 103 -27.84 18.79 -21.41
N ASP A 104 -28.33 17.54 -21.47
CA ASP A 104 -29.39 17.05 -20.57
C ASP A 104 -28.95 17.01 -19.10
N GLU A 105 -27.70 16.62 -18.81
CA GLU A 105 -27.14 16.58 -17.45
C GLU A 105 -26.97 18.00 -16.88
N SER A 106 -26.41 18.93 -17.66
CA SER A 106 -26.29 20.33 -17.26
C SER A 106 -27.66 20.98 -17.09
N ALA A 107 -28.60 20.70 -17.99
CA ALA A 107 -29.96 21.22 -17.92
C ALA A 107 -30.75 20.62 -16.74
N ALA A 108 -30.46 19.39 -16.31
CA ALA A 108 -31.04 18.81 -15.09
C ALA A 108 -30.61 19.59 -13.83
N ILE A 109 -29.33 19.96 -13.72
CA ILE A 109 -28.84 20.82 -12.63
C ILE A 109 -29.50 22.19 -12.71
N ARG A 110 -29.60 22.77 -13.91
CA ARG A 110 -30.27 24.06 -14.10
C ARG A 110 -31.74 24.00 -13.66
N LEU A 111 -32.49 22.98 -14.10
CA LEU A 111 -33.89 22.77 -13.75
C LEU A 111 -34.12 22.67 -12.24
N TYR A 112 -33.19 22.05 -11.51
CA TYR A 112 -33.22 21.99 -10.04
C TYR A 112 -33.17 23.38 -9.39
N THR A 113 -32.41 24.32 -9.97
CA THR A 113 -32.17 25.67 -9.42
C THR A 113 -33.21 26.71 -9.85
N ILE A 114 -34.02 26.44 -10.85
CA ILE A 114 -35.03 27.38 -11.34
C ILE A 114 -36.16 27.55 -10.30
N GLU A 115 -36.41 28.80 -9.90
CA GLU A 115 -37.58 29.15 -9.09
C GLU A 115 -38.83 29.27 -9.97
N TRP A 116 -39.93 28.66 -9.53
CA TRP A 116 -41.18 28.65 -10.29
C TRP A 116 -42.09 29.78 -9.81
N THR A 117 -42.75 30.47 -10.73
CA THR A 117 -43.68 31.54 -10.38
C THR A 117 -44.94 30.98 -9.71
N ALA A 118 -45.37 31.62 -8.61
CA ALA A 118 -46.53 31.21 -7.81
C ALA A 118 -47.83 31.06 -8.64
N PRO A 119 -48.75 30.13 -8.29
CA PRO A 119 -48.85 29.40 -7.01
C PRO A 119 -48.17 28.03 -6.98
N HIS A 120 -47.41 27.66 -8.01
CA HIS A 120 -46.85 26.31 -8.16
C HIS A 120 -45.51 26.17 -7.41
N ARG A 121 -45.27 24.98 -6.83
CA ARG A 121 -44.01 24.68 -6.15
C ARG A 121 -42.98 24.23 -7.17
N SER A 122 -41.76 24.76 -7.07
CA SER A 122 -40.64 24.33 -7.91
C SER A 122 -40.32 22.84 -7.75
N LEU A 123 -39.62 22.27 -8.74
CA LEU A 123 -39.13 20.89 -8.70
C LEU A 123 -38.34 20.62 -7.41
N TYR A 124 -37.42 21.52 -7.05
CA TYR A 124 -36.69 21.48 -5.79
C TYR A 124 -37.62 21.46 -4.56
N SER A 125 -38.61 22.34 -4.52
CA SER A 125 -39.52 22.45 -3.37
C SER A 125 -40.41 21.21 -3.24
N MET A 126 -40.89 20.65 -4.35
CA MET A 126 -41.75 19.48 -4.32
C MET A 126 -40.96 18.22 -4.00
N LEU A 127 -39.79 18.03 -4.60
CA LEU A 127 -38.90 16.91 -4.28
C LEU A 127 -38.55 16.90 -2.79
N ASN A 128 -38.14 18.04 -2.22
CA ASN A 128 -37.85 18.13 -0.79
C ASN A 128 -39.09 18.01 0.11
N TYR A 129 -40.28 18.34 -0.39
CA TYR A 129 -41.53 18.10 0.34
C TYR A 129 -41.84 16.60 0.38
N THR A 130 -41.73 15.91 -0.75
CA THR A 130 -41.94 14.46 -0.86
C THR A 130 -40.93 13.69 -0.02
N LEU A 131 -39.65 14.09 -0.05
CA LEU A 131 -38.59 13.50 0.79
C LEU A 131 -38.84 13.62 2.30
N LYS A 132 -39.70 14.55 2.74
CA LYS A 132 -40.06 14.74 4.16
C LYS A 132 -41.29 13.94 4.58
N ASN A 133 -42.05 13.37 3.64
CA ASN A 133 -43.23 12.56 3.94
C ASN A 133 -42.86 11.09 4.17
N CYS A 134 -43.65 10.38 4.98
CA CYS A 134 -43.35 8.99 5.34
C CYS A 134 -43.66 7.97 4.22
N SER A 135 -44.43 8.36 3.18
CA SER A 135 -44.79 7.48 2.07
C SER A 135 -43.66 7.44 1.04
N ARG A 136 -42.97 6.29 0.94
CA ARG A 136 -41.84 6.11 -0.01
C ARG A 136 -42.30 5.96 -1.46
N GLU A 137 -43.53 5.51 -1.66
CA GLU A 137 -44.16 5.35 -2.98
C GLU A 137 -44.26 6.67 -3.74
N ASP A 138 -44.44 7.77 -3.02
CA ASP A 138 -44.59 9.11 -3.57
C ASP A 138 -43.31 9.62 -4.26
N LEU A 139 -42.15 8.98 -4.02
CA LEU A 139 -40.87 9.31 -4.64
C LEU A 139 -40.66 8.62 -6.00
N ARG A 140 -41.38 7.53 -6.31
CA ARG A 140 -41.18 6.76 -7.55
C ARG A 140 -41.16 7.63 -8.82
N PRO A 141 -42.06 8.63 -8.98
CA PRO A 141 -42.06 9.49 -10.16
C PRO A 141 -40.80 10.35 -10.32
N TYR A 142 -40.04 10.59 -9.23
CA TYR A 142 -38.83 11.42 -9.24
C TYR A 142 -37.56 10.65 -9.59
N PHE A 143 -37.58 9.31 -9.57
CA PHE A 143 -36.35 8.52 -9.66
C PHE A 143 -35.58 8.69 -10.97
N ARG A 144 -36.27 8.75 -12.11
CA ARG A 144 -35.62 8.97 -13.42
C ARG A 144 -34.93 10.34 -13.49
N TYR A 145 -35.60 11.38 -13.00
CA TYR A 145 -35.01 12.71 -12.87
C TYR A 145 -33.83 12.73 -11.88
N MET A 146 -33.98 12.14 -10.69
CA MET A 146 -32.93 12.08 -9.67
C MET A 146 -31.70 11.34 -10.17
N LYS A 147 -31.89 10.28 -10.96
CA LYS A 147 -30.80 9.54 -11.59
C LYS A 147 -29.99 10.40 -12.55
N LEU A 148 -30.65 11.15 -13.43
CA LEU A 148 -30.00 12.08 -14.34
C LEU A 148 -29.28 13.20 -13.59
N PHE A 149 -29.95 13.82 -12.62
CA PHE A 149 -29.38 14.88 -11.79
C PHE A 149 -28.15 14.43 -11.01
N LEU A 150 -28.20 13.25 -10.39
CA LEU A 150 -27.08 12.73 -9.62
C LEU A 150 -25.93 12.28 -10.51
N ALA A 151 -26.19 11.68 -11.67
CA ALA A 151 -25.15 11.38 -12.66
C ALA A 151 -24.40 12.64 -13.08
N ALA A 152 -25.12 13.76 -13.28
CA ALA A 152 -24.52 15.06 -13.53
C ALA A 152 -23.63 15.54 -12.37
N LEU A 153 -24.11 15.44 -11.12
CA LEU A 153 -23.31 15.87 -9.96
C LEU A 153 -22.01 15.08 -9.77
N VAL A 154 -21.99 13.78 -10.07
CA VAL A 154 -20.78 12.96 -9.94
C VAL A 154 -19.67 13.43 -10.88
N LYS A 155 -20.02 13.86 -12.09
CA LYS A 155 -19.08 14.32 -13.12
C LYS A 155 -18.47 15.70 -12.82
N LEU A 156 -19.10 16.47 -11.94
CA LEU A 156 -18.57 17.79 -11.57
C LEU A 156 -17.30 17.68 -10.72
N PRO A 157 -16.34 18.60 -10.88
CA PRO A 157 -15.11 18.58 -10.11
C PRO A 157 -15.36 18.79 -8.61
N CYS A 158 -14.58 18.09 -7.78
CA CYS A 158 -14.55 18.31 -6.34
C CYS A 158 -13.96 19.69 -6.02
N CYS A 159 -14.61 20.44 -5.12
CA CYS A 159 -13.99 21.63 -4.55
C CYS A 159 -12.93 21.22 -3.51
N PRO A 160 -11.81 21.98 -3.37
CA PRO A 160 -10.89 21.80 -2.25
C PRO A 160 -11.61 21.90 -0.90
N PRO A 161 -11.08 21.32 0.19
CA PRO A 161 -11.72 21.38 1.50
C PRO A 161 -12.07 22.81 1.90
N LEU A 162 -13.36 23.06 2.16
CA LEU A 162 -13.89 24.40 2.45
C LEU A 162 -15.12 24.33 3.36
N THR A 163 -15.44 25.44 4.02
CA THR A 163 -16.62 25.56 4.88
C THR A 163 -17.80 26.12 4.10
N VAL A 164 -18.89 25.38 4.06
CA VAL A 164 -20.17 25.80 3.46
C VAL A 164 -21.25 25.97 4.51
N TRP A 165 -22.26 26.78 4.20
CA TRP A 165 -23.29 27.19 5.14
C TRP A 165 -24.68 26.79 4.65
N ARG A 166 -25.54 26.36 5.59
CA ARG A 166 -26.96 26.08 5.34
C ARG A 166 -27.83 26.55 6.49
N GLY A 167 -28.83 27.38 6.18
CA GLY A 167 -29.82 27.85 7.14
C GLY A 167 -31.11 27.02 7.16
N VAL A 168 -31.68 26.83 8.36
CA VAL A 168 -33.00 26.20 8.58
C VAL A 168 -33.80 27.03 9.60
N THR A 169 -35.06 27.33 9.31
CA THR A 169 -35.97 28.12 10.17
C THR A 169 -36.61 27.30 11.30
N LYS A 170 -35.82 26.46 11.98
CA LYS A 170 -36.22 25.66 13.15
C LYS A 170 -35.03 25.51 14.09
N ASN A 171 -35.30 25.30 15.38
CA ASN A 171 -34.28 24.83 16.31
C ASN A 171 -34.10 23.31 16.14
N LEU A 172 -32.93 22.90 15.65
CA LEU A 172 -32.53 21.49 15.54
C LEU A 172 -31.40 21.11 16.52
N SER A 173 -30.96 22.00 17.41
CA SER A 173 -29.77 21.75 18.25
C SER A 173 -29.90 20.50 19.14
N ALA A 174 -31.12 20.15 19.54
CA ALA A 174 -31.38 18.94 20.33
C ALA A 174 -31.13 17.64 19.54
N ASP A 175 -31.29 17.67 18.22
CA ASP A 175 -31.15 16.51 17.34
C ASP A 175 -29.68 16.25 16.96
N PHE A 176 -28.78 17.20 17.22
CA PHE A 176 -27.37 17.17 16.81
C PHE A 176 -26.40 17.47 17.96
N PRO A 177 -26.30 16.63 19.00
CA PRO A 177 -25.28 16.79 20.04
C PRO A 177 -23.86 16.52 19.49
N PRO A 178 -22.80 17.15 20.03
CA PRO A 178 -21.42 16.89 19.62
C PRO A 178 -21.05 15.40 19.70
N GLY A 179 -20.31 14.90 18.70
CA GLY A 179 -19.97 13.49 18.52
C GLY A 179 -21.00 12.67 17.74
N THR A 180 -22.18 13.24 17.43
CA THR A 180 -23.21 12.53 16.66
C THR A 180 -22.76 12.33 15.22
N ARG A 181 -22.88 11.09 14.72
CA ARG A 181 -22.73 10.78 13.30
C ARG A 181 -24.02 11.14 12.56
N VAL A 182 -23.87 11.86 11.46
CA VAL A 182 -24.96 12.39 10.64
C VAL A 182 -24.71 11.96 9.20
N THR A 183 -25.75 11.51 8.51
CA THR A 183 -25.69 11.29 7.06
C THR A 183 -26.49 12.38 6.36
N TRP A 184 -25.85 13.12 5.45
CA TRP A 184 -26.49 14.14 4.63
C TRP A 184 -27.27 13.49 3.51
N TRP A 185 -28.59 13.41 3.64
CA TRP A 185 -29.48 12.91 2.58
C TRP A 185 -30.22 14.04 1.85
N ALA A 186 -29.95 15.29 2.19
CA ALA A 186 -30.68 16.43 1.67
C ALA A 186 -30.19 16.80 0.27
N PHE A 187 -31.12 16.83 -0.69
CA PHE A 187 -30.96 17.56 -1.95
C PHE A 187 -31.20 19.04 -1.65
N SER A 188 -30.26 19.65 -0.94
CA SER A 188 -30.31 21.07 -0.59
C SER A 188 -28.94 21.69 -0.77
N SER A 189 -28.91 22.83 -1.44
CA SER A 189 -27.69 23.58 -1.69
C SER A 189 -27.13 24.26 -0.47
N THR A 190 -25.82 24.40 -0.46
CA THR A 190 -25.05 25.14 0.55
C THR A 190 -24.34 26.29 -0.13
N THR A 191 -24.07 27.35 0.62
CA THR A 191 -23.39 28.55 0.09
C THR A 191 -22.04 28.72 0.77
N THR A 192 -21.04 29.21 0.03
CA THR A 192 -19.76 29.64 0.59
C THR A 192 -19.85 31.04 1.20
N GLU A 193 -20.88 31.82 0.87
CA GLU A 193 -21.04 33.20 1.28
C GLU A 193 -22.13 33.36 2.36
N LEU A 194 -21.77 33.85 3.55
CA LEU A 194 -22.75 34.14 4.61
C LEU A 194 -23.76 35.22 4.20
N THR A 195 -23.38 36.13 3.31
CA THR A 195 -24.23 37.22 2.78
C THR A 195 -25.52 36.71 2.14
N VAL A 196 -25.48 35.53 1.51
CA VAL A 196 -26.67 34.86 0.95
C VAL A 196 -27.67 34.48 2.05
N LEU A 197 -27.21 34.32 3.29
CA LEU A 197 -28.03 33.99 4.46
C LEU A 197 -28.40 35.21 5.32
N GLU A 198 -27.92 36.42 5.00
CA GLU A 198 -28.08 37.66 5.79
C GLU A 198 -29.52 38.22 5.82
N ASN A 199 -30.45 37.60 5.09
CA ASN A 199 -31.87 37.96 5.15
C ASN A 199 -32.54 37.50 6.46
N ASN A 200 -33.68 38.12 6.80
CA ASN A 200 -34.44 37.90 8.05
C ASN A 200 -34.87 36.44 8.33
N MET A 201 -34.67 35.51 7.40
CA MET A 201 -35.03 34.10 7.53
C MET A 201 -33.94 33.23 8.20
N TYR A 202 -32.65 33.48 7.97
CA TYR A 202 -31.58 32.55 8.40
C TYR A 202 -30.53 33.18 9.32
N LEU A 203 -30.23 34.47 9.16
CA LEU A 203 -29.40 35.26 10.06
C LEU A 203 -30.14 36.46 10.67
N GLY A 204 -31.47 36.54 10.49
CA GLY A 204 -32.35 37.56 11.09
C GLY A 204 -32.37 37.56 12.61
N THR A 205 -33.23 38.37 13.24
CA THR A 205 -33.24 38.56 14.71
C THR A 205 -34.43 37.94 15.44
N THR A 206 -35.31 37.21 14.75
CA THR A 206 -36.54 36.66 15.35
C THR A 206 -36.83 35.25 14.84
N GLY A 207 -37.24 34.36 15.74
CA GLY A 207 -37.67 33.00 15.42
C GLY A 207 -36.53 31.99 15.51
N ALA A 208 -36.84 30.79 16.00
CA ALA A 208 -35.86 29.72 16.18
C ALA A 208 -35.26 29.28 14.84
N ARG A 209 -33.93 29.35 14.73
CA ARG A 209 -33.17 29.09 13.50
C ARG A 209 -31.89 28.31 13.80
N THR A 210 -31.54 27.41 12.89
CA THR A 210 -30.31 26.61 12.94
C THR A 210 -29.47 26.91 11.71
N LEU A 211 -28.19 27.19 11.92
CA LEU A 211 -27.18 27.35 10.88
C LEU A 211 -26.19 26.18 10.96
N PHE A 212 -26.12 25.40 9.90
CA PHE A 212 -25.09 24.39 9.73
C PHE A 212 -23.85 25.04 9.13
N SER A 213 -22.72 24.93 9.85
CA SER A 213 -21.37 25.16 9.33
C SER A 213 -20.83 23.80 8.93
N VAL A 214 -20.56 23.55 7.65
CA VAL A 214 -20.14 22.23 7.16
C VAL A 214 -18.74 22.33 6.57
N GLU A 215 -17.76 21.71 7.23
CA GLU A 215 -16.44 21.43 6.63
C GLU A 215 -16.59 20.25 5.67
N THR A 216 -16.68 20.54 4.37
CA THR A 216 -16.76 19.52 3.32
C THR A 216 -15.41 19.32 2.64
N ILE A 217 -15.13 18.08 2.20
CA ILE A 217 -13.91 17.68 1.50
C ILE A 217 -14.15 17.30 0.02
N ASN A 218 -15.40 17.07 -0.38
CA ASN A 218 -15.77 16.64 -1.74
C ASN A 218 -17.04 17.32 -2.29
N GLY A 219 -17.38 18.51 -1.80
CA GLY A 219 -18.52 19.28 -2.33
C GLY A 219 -18.39 19.57 -3.83
N ARG A 220 -19.53 19.61 -4.52
CA ARG A 220 -19.63 19.88 -5.97
C ARG A 220 -20.13 21.29 -6.22
N THR A 221 -19.34 22.12 -6.90
CA THR A 221 -19.82 23.45 -7.30
C THR A 221 -20.73 23.33 -8.51
N ILE A 222 -21.92 23.91 -8.42
CA ILE A 222 -22.88 23.91 -9.53
C ILE A 222 -22.99 25.27 -10.22
N ARG A 223 -22.14 26.23 -9.88
CA ARG A 223 -22.22 27.61 -10.36
C ARG A 223 -22.32 27.73 -11.88
N ALA A 224 -21.55 26.96 -12.63
CA ALA A 224 -21.57 26.98 -14.10
C ALA A 224 -22.88 26.43 -14.72
N HIS A 225 -23.61 25.62 -13.95
CA HIS A 225 -24.80 24.89 -14.40
C HIS A 225 -26.08 25.34 -13.68
N SER A 226 -25.98 26.27 -12.72
CA SER A 226 -27.11 26.87 -12.01
C SER A 226 -27.77 27.97 -12.84
N HIS A 227 -29.07 28.19 -12.62
CA HIS A 227 -29.80 29.36 -13.11
C HIS A 227 -29.25 30.66 -12.49
N PHE A 228 -28.67 30.58 -11.29
CA PHE A 228 -28.07 31.71 -10.57
C PHE A 228 -26.53 31.67 -10.66
N VAL A 229 -25.98 32.06 -11.81
CA VAL A 229 -24.53 31.98 -12.12
C VAL A 229 -23.65 32.88 -11.22
N THR A 230 -24.28 33.79 -10.46
CA THR A 230 -23.59 34.70 -9.52
C THR A 230 -23.35 34.11 -8.15
N GLU A 231 -24.02 33.01 -7.78
CA GLU A 231 -23.89 32.38 -6.47
C GLU A 231 -22.93 31.18 -6.52
N ASP A 232 -22.00 31.11 -5.56
CA ASP A 232 -21.13 29.94 -5.36
C ASP A 232 -21.91 28.86 -4.58
N GLU A 233 -22.81 28.20 -5.30
CA GLU A 233 -23.68 27.15 -4.78
C GLU A 233 -22.96 25.79 -4.80
N ILE A 234 -22.80 25.18 -3.62
CA ILE A 234 -22.14 23.90 -3.42
C ILE A 234 -23.19 22.85 -3.03
N LEU A 235 -23.23 21.74 -3.77
CA LEU A 235 -24.02 20.56 -3.42
C LEU A 235 -23.15 19.46 -2.82
N LEU A 236 -23.69 18.83 -1.78
CA LEU A 236 -23.12 17.63 -1.18
C LEU A 236 -23.87 16.41 -1.72
N LEU A 237 -23.16 15.33 -1.97
CA LEU A 237 -23.78 14.10 -2.46
C LEU A 237 -24.64 13.47 -1.36
N PRO A 238 -25.86 12.99 -1.68
CA PRO A 238 -26.68 12.24 -0.73
C PRO A 238 -25.91 11.00 -0.23
N GLY A 239 -25.91 10.79 1.09
CA GLY A 239 -25.10 9.76 1.74
C GLY A 239 -23.81 10.29 2.37
N THR A 240 -23.49 11.58 2.22
CA THR A 240 -22.26 12.15 2.82
C THR A 240 -22.26 12.01 4.34
N HIS A 241 -21.25 11.32 4.89
CA HIS A 241 -21.09 11.11 6.32
C HIS A 241 -20.40 12.29 7.00
N MET A 242 -20.95 12.71 8.14
CA MET A 242 -20.45 13.82 8.94
C MET A 242 -20.47 13.48 10.42
N ILE A 243 -19.63 14.18 11.17
CA ILE A 243 -19.67 14.18 12.63
C ILE A 243 -19.94 15.60 13.12
N VAL A 244 -20.82 15.73 14.12
CA VAL A 244 -21.04 17.00 14.81
C VAL A 244 -19.81 17.32 15.66
N GLN A 245 -19.02 18.31 15.27
CA GLN A 245 -17.83 18.75 15.99
C GLN A 245 -18.20 19.57 17.23
N SER A 246 -19.12 20.52 17.05
CA SER A 246 -19.54 21.41 18.14
C SER A 246 -20.91 22.01 17.84
N GLN A 247 -21.56 22.51 18.88
CA GLN A 247 -22.75 23.35 18.75
C GLN A 247 -22.68 24.51 19.72
N PHE A 248 -23.15 25.68 19.31
CA PHE A 248 -23.23 26.85 20.19
C PHE A 248 -24.35 27.79 19.74
N SER A 249 -24.84 28.63 20.67
CA SER A 249 -25.95 29.55 20.44
C SER A 249 -25.46 30.99 20.63
N PRO A 250 -25.04 31.70 19.56
CA PRO A 250 -24.57 33.08 19.69
C PRO A 250 -25.69 34.07 20.04
N ALA A 251 -26.95 33.71 19.81
CA ALA A 251 -28.14 34.46 20.21
C ALA A 251 -29.21 33.51 20.78
N THR A 252 -30.24 34.06 21.41
CA THR A 252 -31.29 33.29 22.12
C THR A 252 -32.06 32.33 21.21
N ASP A 253 -32.11 32.62 19.91
CA ASP A 253 -32.91 31.93 18.91
C ASP A 253 -32.09 31.45 17.69
N LEU A 254 -30.76 31.66 17.67
CA LEU A 254 -29.85 31.16 16.64
C LEU A 254 -28.92 30.08 17.21
N TYR A 255 -28.97 28.90 16.60
CA TYR A 255 -28.13 27.75 16.94
C TYR A 255 -27.18 27.44 15.79
N ILE A 256 -25.88 27.41 16.04
CA ILE A 256 -24.87 27.02 15.06
C ILE A 256 -24.43 25.59 15.36
N ILE A 257 -24.52 24.71 14.36
CA ILE A 257 -24.08 23.33 14.42
C ILE A 257 -22.90 23.18 13.46
N HIS A 258 -21.73 22.85 14.01
CA HIS A 258 -20.54 22.59 13.22
C HIS A 258 -20.47 21.10 12.87
N LEU A 259 -20.57 20.80 11.58
CA LEU A 259 -20.42 19.48 10.99
C LEU A 259 -19.09 19.39 10.27
N LYS A 260 -18.37 18.28 10.47
CA LYS A 260 -17.18 17.95 9.70
C LYS A 260 -17.43 16.67 8.93
N GLN A 261 -17.22 16.72 7.62
CA GLN A 261 -17.27 15.54 6.78
C GLN A 261 -16.19 14.56 7.19
N VAL A 262 -16.58 13.29 7.30
CA VAL A 262 -15.68 12.18 7.60
C VAL A 262 -15.70 11.22 6.41
N ILE A 263 -14.52 10.76 6.02
CA ILE A 263 -14.37 9.64 5.10
C ILE A 263 -14.61 8.39 5.95
N PRO A 264 -15.57 7.51 5.60
CA PRO A 264 -15.74 6.25 6.32
C PRO A 264 -14.46 5.41 6.22
N ASP A 265 -14.05 4.77 7.32
CA ASP A 265 -13.09 3.65 7.28
C ASP A 265 -13.68 2.53 6.40
N GLU A 266 -12.83 1.75 5.73
CA GLU A 266 -13.06 0.82 4.61
C GLU A 266 -14.13 -0.30 4.78
N THR A 267 -15.06 -0.21 5.74
CA THR A 267 -16.01 -1.28 6.10
C THR A 267 -17.50 -0.93 5.94
N LEU A 268 -17.85 0.16 5.24
CA LEU A 268 -19.23 0.42 4.81
C LEU A 268 -19.26 0.87 3.35
N LEU A 269 -19.29 -0.11 2.44
CA LEU A 269 -19.64 0.01 1.01
C LEU A 269 -19.04 1.22 0.28
N GLU A 270 -17.98 0.95 -0.48
CA GLU A 270 -17.66 1.72 -1.67
C GLU A 270 -18.94 1.93 -2.51
N LEU A 271 -19.36 3.19 -2.62
CA LEU A 271 -19.88 3.68 -3.89
C LEU A 271 -18.76 4.56 -4.47
N PRO A 272 -18.11 4.13 -5.57
CA PRO A 272 -17.15 4.97 -6.27
C PRO A 272 -17.93 6.16 -6.85
N PHE A 273 -17.60 7.36 -6.39
CA PHE A 273 -18.05 8.60 -7.00
C PHE A 273 -17.03 9.05 -8.05
N GLU A 274 -16.97 8.30 -9.16
CA GLU A 274 -16.59 8.82 -10.48
C GLU A 274 -17.15 7.89 -11.57
N GLY A 275 -18.14 8.38 -12.34
CA GLY A 275 -18.51 7.81 -13.65
C GLY A 275 -19.71 6.86 -13.76
N ALA A 276 -20.90 7.30 -13.33
CA ALA A 276 -22.23 6.79 -13.74
C ALA A 276 -22.66 5.38 -13.28
N CYS A 277 -23.01 5.24 -11.99
CA CYS A 277 -24.07 4.34 -11.53
C CYS A 277 -24.66 4.81 -10.18
N LEU A 278 -25.77 5.57 -10.24
CA LEU A 278 -26.73 5.74 -9.14
C LEU A 278 -28.01 5.07 -9.64
N TYR A 279 -28.63 4.03 -9.07
CA TYR A 279 -28.73 3.40 -7.74
C TYR A 279 -29.18 1.92 -7.94
N PRO A 280 -29.25 0.98 -6.95
CA PRO A 280 -29.47 1.20 -5.51
C PRO A 280 -28.65 0.30 -4.56
N LYS A 281 -27.91 0.96 -3.66
CA LYS A 281 -28.12 0.82 -2.21
C LYS A 281 -28.28 2.22 -1.60
N ILE A 282 -29.50 2.78 -1.69
CA ILE A 282 -29.93 3.77 -0.68
C ILE A 282 -30.57 2.94 0.43
N GLU A 283 -29.84 2.68 1.50
CA GLU A 283 -30.46 2.27 2.76
C GLU A 283 -30.93 3.53 3.51
N LEU A 284 -32.24 3.77 3.50
CA LEU A 284 -32.89 4.84 4.26
C LEU A 284 -33.06 4.42 5.75
N PRO A 285 -32.39 5.03 6.75
CA PRO A 285 -32.22 4.44 8.10
C PRO A 285 -33.40 4.52 9.10
N TRP A 286 -34.64 4.78 8.69
CA TRP A 286 -35.73 5.11 9.64
C TRP A 286 -36.55 3.93 10.19
N TYR A 287 -35.91 2.83 10.62
CA TYR A 287 -36.63 1.74 11.29
C TYR A 287 -35.93 1.18 12.55
N ARG A 288 -36.33 1.70 13.73
CA ARG A 288 -36.39 0.99 15.04
C ARG A 288 -37.71 1.45 15.67
N LYS A 289 -38.59 0.69 16.34
CA LYS A 289 -38.56 -0.62 17.03
C LYS A 289 -40.04 -0.97 17.36
N LYS A 290 -40.43 -2.26 17.46
CA LYS A 290 -41.08 -2.84 18.67
C LYS A 290 -41.26 -4.37 18.58
N ARG A 291 -41.01 -5.01 19.73
CA ARG A 291 -40.90 -6.45 20.07
C ARG A 291 -42.24 -7.21 20.18
N PHE A 292 -42.21 -8.54 20.05
CA PHE A 292 -42.77 -9.63 20.93
C PHE A 292 -42.46 -11.00 20.23
N VAL A 293 -41.62 -11.97 20.68
CA VAL A 293 -41.51 -12.92 21.84
C VAL A 293 -42.34 -14.24 21.75
N ILE A 294 -41.67 -15.35 21.32
CA ILE A 294 -41.57 -16.78 21.85
C ILE A 294 -42.86 -17.68 21.94
N PRO A 295 -42.88 -19.07 21.87
CA PRO A 295 -41.80 -20.12 21.91
C PRO A 295 -41.86 -21.35 20.93
N SER A 296 -40.71 -22.04 20.94
CA SER A 296 -40.30 -23.42 20.60
C SER A 296 -41.18 -24.65 20.94
N ALA A 297 -41.02 -25.76 20.18
CA ALA A 297 -40.49 -27.09 20.58
C ALA A 297 -41.09 -28.33 19.84
N LEU A 298 -40.26 -29.33 19.44
CA LEU A 298 -40.14 -30.71 20.00
C LEU A 298 -39.68 -31.84 19.00
N PHE A 299 -38.54 -32.50 19.28
CA PHE A 299 -38.18 -33.96 19.26
C PHE A 299 -38.30 -34.84 17.96
N VAL A 300 -37.55 -35.94 17.65
CA VAL A 300 -36.27 -36.62 18.06
C VAL A 300 -36.22 -38.03 17.35
N ILE A 301 -35.04 -38.43 16.82
CA ILE A 301 -34.40 -39.78 16.69
C ILE A 301 -35.12 -40.98 15.97
N VAL A 302 -34.43 -41.65 15.01
CA VAL A 302 -33.92 -43.06 15.07
C VAL A 302 -32.80 -43.32 14.02
N CYS A 303 -31.76 -44.01 14.49
CA CYS A 303 -30.44 -44.34 13.96
C CYS A 303 -30.34 -45.28 12.74
N ILE A 304 -29.22 -45.13 12.02
CA ILE A 304 -28.17 -46.12 11.68
C ILE A 304 -28.62 -47.59 11.56
N VAL A 305 -28.64 -48.11 10.32
CA VAL A 305 -28.15 -49.44 9.94
C VAL A 305 -27.61 -49.36 8.51
N ALA A 306 -26.44 -49.96 8.28
CA ALA A 306 -25.79 -50.26 6.98
C ALA A 306 -24.65 -49.34 6.51
N ILE A 307 -23.70 -49.07 7.41
CA ILE A 307 -22.31 -49.41 7.09
C ILE A 307 -22.13 -50.87 7.53
N ILE A 308 -21.26 -51.61 6.83
CA ILE A 308 -20.93 -53.06 6.96
C ILE A 308 -21.67 -53.94 5.95
N LEU A 309 -21.31 -53.80 4.67
CA LEU A 309 -21.08 -54.93 3.74
C LEU A 309 -20.50 -54.39 2.43
N GLY A 310 -19.18 -54.20 2.39
CA GLY A 310 -18.51 -53.73 1.17
C GLY A 310 -17.00 -53.56 1.26
N ALA A 311 -16.34 -54.05 2.31
CA ALA A 311 -14.92 -54.32 2.28
C ALA A 311 -14.71 -55.80 1.93
N VAL A 312 -13.61 -56.09 1.22
CA VAL A 312 -13.07 -57.40 0.82
C VAL A 312 -13.41 -57.85 -0.60
N LEU A 313 -12.66 -57.31 -1.56
CA LEU A 313 -12.08 -57.94 -2.78
C LEU A 313 -11.27 -56.81 -3.47
N GLY A 314 -9.97 -56.82 -3.71
CA GLY A 314 -8.89 -57.77 -3.47
C GLY A 314 -7.59 -57.11 -3.96
N LEU A 315 -6.52 -57.27 -3.17
CA LEU A 315 -5.15 -56.83 -3.46
C LEU A 315 -4.51 -57.53 -4.68
N ARG A 316 -3.63 -56.78 -5.38
CA ARG A 316 -2.31 -57.13 -5.98
C ARG A 316 -2.16 -56.84 -7.49
N ALA A 317 -1.31 -55.87 -7.83
CA ALA A 317 -0.07 -56.10 -8.59
C ALA A 317 0.78 -54.81 -8.66
N ALA A 318 2.08 -54.96 -8.42
CA ALA A 318 3.09 -53.93 -8.32
C ALA A 318 3.70 -53.51 -9.69
N ASN A 319 4.43 -52.40 -9.65
CA ASN A 319 5.49 -51.94 -10.55
C ASN A 319 5.08 -51.40 -11.93
N LYS A 320 4.93 -50.07 -11.99
CA LYS A 320 5.49 -49.17 -13.01
C LYS A 320 5.20 -47.71 -12.60
N GLU A 321 6.23 -46.96 -12.19
CA GLU A 321 6.21 -45.51 -12.35
C GLU A 321 6.21 -45.18 -13.85
N PRO A 322 5.47 -44.15 -14.30
CA PRO A 322 6.06 -42.81 -14.44
C PRO A 322 5.03 -41.67 -14.20
N PRO A 323 5.37 -40.40 -14.51
CA PRO A 323 5.65 -39.29 -13.60
C PRO A 323 4.45 -38.35 -13.41
N TYR A 324 4.65 -37.23 -12.72
CA TYR A 324 3.69 -36.15 -12.35
C TYR A 324 3.05 -36.33 -10.98
N MET A 325 3.83 -36.01 -9.94
CA MET A 325 3.30 -35.53 -8.65
C MET A 325 3.18 -34.01 -8.76
N PHE A 326 1.95 -33.49 -8.80
CA PHE A 326 1.69 -32.11 -8.42
C PHE A 326 1.46 -32.08 -6.90
N THR A 327 2.50 -31.73 -6.17
CA THR A 327 2.39 -31.29 -4.77
C THR A 327 2.34 -29.77 -4.76
N ASN A 328 1.39 -29.20 -4.02
CA ASN A 328 1.43 -27.84 -3.49
C ASN A 328 2.90 -27.50 -3.10
N PRO A 329 3.50 -26.35 -3.45
CA PRO A 329 4.95 -26.20 -3.60
C PRO A 329 5.71 -26.05 -2.26
N TYR A 330 5.23 -26.67 -1.19
CA TYR A 330 6.02 -26.89 0.01
C TYR A 330 6.82 -28.18 -0.16
N PRO A 331 8.14 -28.13 -0.34
CA PRO A 331 8.95 -29.33 -0.28
C PRO A 331 8.87 -29.90 1.14
N SER A 332 8.14 -31.01 1.28
CA SER A 332 8.29 -31.92 2.42
C SER A 332 9.66 -32.60 2.31
N GLY A 333 10.70 -31.88 2.72
CA GLY A 333 12.08 -32.33 2.66
C GLY A 333 12.89 -31.81 3.82
N THR A 334 13.21 -32.69 4.76
CA THR A 334 14.25 -32.48 5.76
C THR A 334 15.62 -32.35 5.08
N THR A 335 16.03 -31.14 4.69
CA THR A 335 17.40 -30.89 4.22
C THR A 335 17.94 -29.59 4.82
N SER A 336 18.82 -29.75 5.79
CA SER A 336 19.45 -28.74 6.64
C SER A 336 20.52 -27.87 5.96
N ASP A 337 20.46 -27.61 4.65
CA ASP A 337 21.57 -26.97 3.90
C ASP A 337 21.13 -25.90 2.88
N ILE A 338 19.87 -25.45 2.88
CA ILE A 338 19.40 -24.35 2.03
C ILE A 338 19.23 -23.13 2.95
N GLY A 339 20.01 -22.06 2.72
CA GLY A 339 19.96 -20.84 3.55
C GLY A 339 18.57 -20.18 3.56
N SER A 340 18.36 -19.21 4.45
CA SER A 340 17.13 -18.42 4.57
C SER A 340 16.57 -17.93 3.22
N PHE A 341 15.26 -18.07 3.01
CA PHE A 341 14.53 -17.54 1.85
C PHE A 341 13.12 -17.08 2.22
N PRO A 342 12.63 -16.00 1.58
CA PRO A 342 11.28 -15.52 1.81
C PRO A 342 10.25 -16.46 1.19
N ILE A 343 9.15 -16.67 1.90
CA ILE A 343 8.08 -17.61 1.52
C ILE A 343 6.68 -16.99 1.51
N SER A 344 6.45 -15.98 2.35
CA SER A 344 5.19 -15.24 2.45
C SER A 344 5.50 -13.79 2.83
N LEU A 345 4.61 -12.87 2.45
CA LEU A 345 4.73 -11.48 2.85
C LEU A 345 3.36 -10.86 3.04
N VAL A 346 3.34 -9.75 3.77
CA VAL A 346 2.15 -8.92 3.91
C VAL A 346 2.56 -7.45 3.99
N SER A 347 1.73 -6.56 3.46
CA SER A 347 1.93 -5.10 3.51
C SER A 347 0.83 -4.44 4.34
N GLY A 348 1.15 -3.34 5.00
CA GLY A 348 0.18 -2.51 5.71
C GLY A 348 0.83 -1.25 6.27
N TYR A 349 0.08 -0.46 7.03
CA TYR A 349 0.59 0.73 7.74
C TYR A 349 0.81 0.36 9.20
N PHE A 350 1.88 -0.36 9.52
CA PHE A 350 2.07 -0.99 10.84
C PHE A 350 2.39 0.01 11.94
N ASN A 351 2.96 1.17 11.60
CA ASN A 351 3.37 2.20 12.54
C ASN A 351 2.44 3.43 12.55
N ASP A 352 1.27 3.34 11.91
CA ASP A 352 0.31 4.45 11.68
C ASP A 352 0.90 5.64 10.90
N ASP A 353 1.94 5.44 10.11
CA ASP A 353 2.41 6.45 9.17
C ASP A 353 1.68 6.33 7.80
N LYS A 354 2.08 7.18 6.85
CA LYS A 354 1.46 7.23 5.51
C LYS A 354 2.19 6.39 4.47
N TYR A 355 3.20 5.64 4.88
CA TYR A 355 4.05 4.82 4.03
C TYR A 355 3.72 3.34 4.27
N VAL A 356 3.73 2.57 3.19
CA VAL A 356 3.41 1.15 3.27
C VAL A 356 4.62 0.40 3.83
N ASP A 357 4.42 -0.28 4.96
CA ASP A 357 5.38 -1.20 5.59
C ASP A 357 5.25 -2.63 5.00
N LEU A 358 6.31 -3.43 5.15
CA LEU A 358 6.35 -4.83 4.73
C LEU A 358 6.82 -5.73 5.87
N ALA A 359 6.11 -6.85 6.06
CA ALA A 359 6.55 -7.96 6.88
C ALA A 359 6.82 -9.16 5.97
N ILE A 360 8.04 -9.69 6.03
CA ILE A 360 8.50 -10.78 5.16
C ILE A 360 8.83 -11.97 6.03
N LEU A 361 8.20 -13.11 5.73
CA LEU A 361 8.47 -14.36 6.42
C LEU A 361 9.53 -15.19 5.70
N ASN A 362 10.55 -15.62 6.43
CA ASN A 362 11.66 -16.43 5.93
C ASN A 362 11.66 -17.83 6.56
N SER A 363 11.68 -18.86 5.72
CA SER A 363 11.60 -20.27 6.17
C SER A 363 12.93 -20.80 6.73
N GLY A 364 14.05 -20.47 6.09
CA GLY A 364 15.34 -21.13 6.37
C GLY A 364 16.09 -20.62 7.61
N ASP A 365 15.92 -19.36 8.02
CA ASP A 365 16.43 -18.84 9.30
C ASP A 365 15.32 -18.56 10.32
N GLN A 366 14.09 -19.01 10.02
CA GLN A 366 12.95 -18.91 10.94
C GLN A 366 12.74 -17.46 11.40
N SER A 367 12.75 -16.52 10.47
CA SER A 367 12.73 -15.10 10.81
C SER A 367 11.66 -14.32 10.08
N ILE A 368 11.31 -13.18 10.65
CA ILE A 368 10.51 -12.15 10.01
C ILE A 368 11.32 -10.88 9.90
N ASP A 369 11.45 -10.39 8.67
CA ASP A 369 12.02 -9.07 8.40
C ASP A 369 10.89 -8.04 8.32
N ILE A 370 10.94 -7.04 9.20
CA ILE A 370 10.07 -5.86 9.12
C ILE A 370 10.83 -4.73 8.43
N LEU A 371 10.26 -4.25 7.33
CA LEU A 371 10.76 -3.11 6.58
C LEU A 371 9.74 -1.98 6.73
N LEU A 372 10.12 -0.92 7.43
CA LEU A 372 9.26 0.25 7.58
C LEU A 372 9.37 1.15 6.36
N GLY A 373 8.22 1.51 5.78
CA GLY A 373 8.13 2.49 4.72
C GLY A 373 8.71 3.82 5.17
N ASN A 374 9.44 4.52 4.29
CA ASN A 374 9.90 5.86 4.63
C ASN A 374 10.08 6.77 3.41
N ALA A 375 10.14 8.09 3.68
CA ALA A 375 10.23 9.13 2.66
C ALA A 375 11.52 9.10 1.81
N ASN A 376 12.60 8.48 2.31
CA ASN A 376 13.96 8.70 1.81
C ASN A 376 14.59 7.45 1.13
N SER A 377 14.14 6.23 1.44
CA SER A 377 14.76 4.98 0.97
C SER A 377 13.79 3.87 0.57
N ILE A 378 12.51 4.19 0.30
CA ILE A 378 11.38 3.26 0.12
C ILE A 378 11.13 2.44 1.39
N TYR A 379 12.15 1.73 1.91
CA TYR A 379 12.14 0.98 3.16
C TYR A 379 13.34 1.29 4.05
N SER A 380 13.16 1.16 5.38
CA SER A 380 14.22 1.19 6.38
C SER A 380 15.13 -0.04 6.27
N THR A 381 16.25 -0.04 7.01
CA THR A 381 16.96 -1.29 7.27
C THR A 381 16.02 -2.30 7.91
N PRO A 382 16.00 -3.56 7.46
CA PRO A 382 15.10 -4.56 8.00
C PRO A 382 15.42 -4.82 9.47
N THR A 383 14.39 -4.84 10.30
CA THR A 383 14.47 -5.36 11.67
C THR A 383 14.10 -6.84 11.61
N GLN A 384 15.09 -7.71 11.79
CA GLN A 384 14.89 -9.16 11.78
C GLN A 384 14.48 -9.64 13.18
N THR A 385 13.38 -10.38 13.27
CA THR A 385 12.93 -11.05 14.50
C THR A 385 12.88 -12.55 14.26
N ASP A 386 13.52 -13.31 15.14
CA ASP A 386 13.48 -14.78 15.13
C ASP A 386 12.09 -15.24 15.59
N THR A 387 11.42 -16.08 14.79
CA THR A 387 10.14 -16.69 15.13
C THR A 387 10.31 -17.94 15.99
N GLY A 388 11.51 -18.54 16.02
CA GLY A 388 11.84 -19.71 16.84
C GLY A 388 11.12 -21.01 16.43
N THR A 389 10.52 -21.02 15.24
CA THR A 389 9.56 -22.03 14.76
C THR A 389 9.77 -22.32 13.26
N ASP A 390 9.08 -23.28 12.65
CA ASP A 390 9.12 -23.52 11.20
C ASP A 390 7.94 -22.88 10.46
N PRO A 391 8.05 -21.59 10.06
CA PRO A 391 6.92 -20.86 9.55
C PRO A 391 6.67 -21.16 8.07
N VAL A 392 5.40 -21.12 7.66
CA VAL A 392 4.97 -21.38 6.28
C VAL A 392 4.14 -20.26 5.65
N PHE A 393 3.51 -19.43 6.49
CA PHE A 393 2.62 -18.37 6.02
C PHE A 393 2.58 -17.24 7.04
N VAL A 394 2.39 -16.01 6.57
CA VAL A 394 2.20 -14.83 7.42
C VAL A 394 1.01 -14.03 6.91
N THR A 395 0.18 -13.55 7.83
CA THR A 395 -0.96 -12.68 7.52
C THR A 395 -1.13 -11.58 8.57
N LEU A 396 -1.93 -10.57 8.26
CA LEU A 396 -2.33 -9.52 9.20
C LEU A 396 -3.73 -9.78 9.72
N CYS A 397 -3.92 -9.47 10.99
CA CYS A 397 -5.20 -9.45 11.67
C CYS A 397 -5.38 -8.12 12.40
N ASN A 398 -6.37 -7.33 12.01
CA ASN A 398 -6.64 -6.03 12.62
C ASN A 398 -7.60 -6.19 13.82
N ALA A 399 -7.12 -6.68 14.96
CA ALA A 399 -7.97 -7.00 16.11
C ALA A 399 -8.82 -5.86 16.66
N SER A 400 -8.43 -4.59 16.44
CA SER A 400 -9.26 -3.42 16.74
C SER A 400 -8.79 -2.18 15.96
N SER A 401 -9.48 -1.04 16.10
CA SER A 401 -9.14 0.22 15.41
C SER A 401 -7.74 0.79 15.71
N ASN A 402 -6.98 0.20 16.64
CA ASN A 402 -5.64 0.66 17.05
C ASN A 402 -4.60 -0.47 17.21
N THR A 403 -4.92 -1.73 16.90
CA THR A 403 -3.97 -2.85 17.05
C THR A 403 -4.06 -3.81 15.87
N SER A 404 -2.94 -3.95 15.15
CA SER A 404 -2.74 -4.94 14.08
C SER A 404 -1.76 -6.00 14.57
N TYR A 405 -2.18 -7.26 14.51
CA TYR A 405 -1.31 -8.40 14.79
C TYR A 405 -0.79 -8.99 13.48
N LEU A 406 0.49 -9.34 13.51
CA LEU A 406 1.09 -10.23 12.54
C LEU A 406 0.94 -11.67 13.04
N ILE A 407 0.29 -12.51 12.24
CA ILE A 407 0.09 -13.92 12.56
C ILE A 407 1.05 -14.75 11.72
N VAL A 408 1.90 -15.52 12.40
CA VAL A 408 2.84 -16.45 11.79
C VAL A 408 2.30 -17.86 11.93
N VAL A 409 2.20 -18.59 10.83
CA VAL A 409 1.72 -19.97 10.82
C VAL A 409 2.91 -20.91 10.82
N ASN A 410 3.04 -21.74 11.86
CA ASN A 410 4.19 -22.64 12.07
C ASN A 410 3.77 -24.09 11.82
N ARG A 411 4.15 -24.63 10.66
CA ARG A 411 3.59 -25.89 10.19
C ARG A 411 4.04 -27.10 11.00
N ASN A 412 5.34 -27.20 11.26
CA ASN A 412 5.92 -28.36 11.95
C ASN A 412 5.80 -28.27 13.47
N ASP A 413 5.66 -27.06 14.02
CA ASP A 413 5.44 -26.86 15.45
C ASP A 413 3.96 -26.94 15.82
N GLU A 414 3.07 -27.03 14.83
CA GLU A 414 1.62 -27.12 15.02
C GLU A 414 1.10 -25.92 15.82
N THR A 415 1.64 -24.73 15.55
CA THR A 415 1.26 -23.47 16.23
C THR A 415 0.96 -22.34 15.25
N ILE A 416 0.24 -21.33 15.74
CA ILE A 416 0.31 -19.98 15.20
C ILE A 416 0.93 -19.04 16.26
N THR A 417 1.76 -18.10 15.83
CA THR A 417 2.37 -17.08 16.68
C THR A 417 1.75 -15.72 16.40
N LEU A 418 1.29 -15.03 17.44
CA LEU A 418 0.84 -13.65 17.36
C LEU A 418 1.96 -12.71 17.76
N LEU A 419 2.25 -11.75 16.88
CA LEU A 419 3.23 -10.70 17.10
C LEU A 419 2.54 -9.34 16.98
N ASN A 420 2.79 -8.44 17.92
CA ASN A 420 2.35 -7.06 17.85
C ASN A 420 3.44 -6.21 17.19
N ILE A 421 3.06 -5.35 16.25
CA ILE A 421 4.01 -4.45 15.60
C ILE A 421 4.00 -3.11 16.34
N ASN A 422 5.10 -2.82 17.04
CA ASN A 422 5.23 -1.53 17.69
C ASN A 422 5.50 -0.41 16.67
N LYS A 423 5.14 0.84 17.02
CA LYS A 423 5.35 2.04 16.18
C LYS A 423 6.80 2.32 15.76
N VAL A 424 7.77 1.60 16.30
CA VAL A 424 9.19 1.68 15.95
C VAL A 424 9.67 0.51 15.07
N GLY A 425 8.75 -0.35 14.60
CA GLY A 425 9.05 -1.48 13.70
C GLY A 425 9.69 -2.68 14.38
N THR A 426 9.55 -2.80 15.70
CA THR A 426 9.92 -4.00 16.45
C THR A 426 8.69 -4.89 16.63
N LEU A 427 8.90 -6.20 16.52
CA LEU A 427 7.87 -7.20 16.80
C LEU A 427 7.94 -7.58 18.27
N ASP A 428 6.87 -7.30 19.00
CA ASP A 428 6.68 -7.80 20.35
C ASP A 428 5.93 -9.13 20.28
N TYR A 429 6.55 -10.18 20.82
CA TYR A 429 5.89 -11.47 20.98
C TYR A 429 4.70 -11.33 21.91
N VAL A 430 3.51 -11.72 21.44
CA VAL A 430 2.29 -11.76 22.25
C VAL A 430 2.15 -13.16 22.84
N THR A 431 1.91 -14.16 22.00
CA THR A 431 1.70 -15.55 22.42
C THR A 431 1.70 -16.52 21.24
N ASP A 432 1.96 -17.80 21.53
CA ASP A 432 1.77 -18.92 20.63
C ASP A 432 0.47 -19.65 20.98
N PHE A 433 -0.28 -20.08 19.96
CA PHE A 433 -1.42 -20.97 20.10
C PHE A 433 -1.11 -22.31 19.45
N ALA A 434 -1.21 -23.37 20.22
CA ALA A 434 -1.23 -24.72 19.65
C ALA A 434 -2.52 -24.90 18.84
N VAL A 435 -2.36 -25.35 17.60
CA VAL A 435 -3.43 -25.62 16.66
C VAL A 435 -3.35 -27.08 16.20
N GLY A 436 -3.99 -27.43 15.08
CA GLY A 436 -3.95 -28.77 14.50
C GLY A 436 -2.65 -29.08 13.76
N MET A 437 -2.59 -30.29 13.21
CA MET A 437 -1.40 -30.77 12.49
C MET A 437 -1.29 -30.13 11.10
N GLY A 438 -0.15 -29.49 10.85
CA GLY A 438 0.18 -28.91 9.56
C GLY A 438 -0.72 -27.72 9.17
N PRO A 439 -0.77 -26.64 9.98
CA PRO A 439 -1.50 -25.43 9.65
C PRO A 439 -0.95 -24.78 8.37
N ILE A 440 -1.84 -24.28 7.52
CA ILE A 440 -1.48 -23.74 6.18
C ILE A 440 -2.14 -22.40 5.83
N SER A 441 -3.24 -22.03 6.49
CA SER A 441 -3.98 -20.80 6.21
C SER A 441 -4.71 -20.32 7.45
N VAL A 442 -4.87 -19.00 7.58
CA VAL A 442 -5.63 -18.36 8.65
C VAL A 442 -6.60 -17.37 8.03
N VAL A 443 -7.84 -17.38 8.51
CA VAL A 443 -8.85 -16.38 8.19
C VAL A 443 -9.21 -15.65 9.48
N CYS A 444 -9.31 -14.34 9.39
CA CYS A 444 -9.60 -13.46 10.52
C CYS A 444 -10.97 -12.79 10.31
N GLY A 445 -11.79 -12.73 11.35
CA GLY A 445 -13.07 -12.01 11.31
C GLY A 445 -13.89 -12.17 12.58
N HIS A 446 -15.08 -11.56 12.63
CA HIS A 446 -16.01 -11.67 13.77
C HIS A 446 -16.80 -12.99 13.70
N LEU A 447 -16.27 -14.07 14.27
CA LEU A 447 -16.89 -15.40 14.22
C LEU A 447 -17.94 -15.59 15.34
N ASP A 448 -17.81 -14.89 16.46
CA ASP A 448 -18.76 -14.90 17.58
C ASP A 448 -19.58 -13.60 17.73
N ASN A 449 -19.48 -12.70 16.75
CA ASN A 449 -20.20 -11.42 16.71
C ASN A 449 -19.97 -10.51 17.94
N ASN A 450 -18.85 -10.68 18.67
CA ASN A 450 -18.49 -9.84 19.81
C ASN A 450 -17.83 -8.50 19.41
N SER A 451 -17.69 -8.25 18.10
CA SER A 451 -16.99 -7.08 17.51
C SER A 451 -15.47 -7.05 17.76
N ILE A 452 -14.88 -8.15 18.18
CA ILE A 452 -13.45 -8.43 18.27
C ILE A 452 -13.10 -9.44 17.17
N ILE A 453 -11.89 -9.38 16.63
CA ILE A 453 -11.49 -10.29 15.55
C ILE A 453 -11.02 -11.63 16.12
N ASP A 454 -11.71 -12.68 15.69
CA ASP A 454 -11.38 -14.08 15.92
C ASP A 454 -10.56 -14.67 14.77
N MET A 455 -10.06 -15.88 14.95
CA MET A 455 -9.27 -16.58 13.95
C MET A 455 -9.79 -17.99 13.69
N ALA A 456 -9.83 -18.37 12.42
CA ALA A 456 -10.00 -19.73 11.95
C ALA A 456 -8.70 -20.21 11.28
N VAL A 457 -8.12 -21.30 11.77
CA VAL A 457 -6.83 -21.85 11.30
C VAL A 457 -7.07 -23.18 10.60
N LEU A 458 -6.74 -23.25 9.31
CA LEU A 458 -6.88 -24.46 8.50
C LEU A 458 -5.64 -25.36 8.63
N ASN A 459 -5.86 -26.63 8.96
CA ASN A 459 -4.84 -27.65 9.16
C ASN A 459 -4.96 -28.77 8.13
N SER A 460 -3.86 -29.02 7.42
CA SER A 460 -3.83 -29.91 6.25
C SER A 460 -3.56 -31.39 6.56
N PHE A 461 -2.96 -31.71 7.71
CA PHE A 461 -2.55 -33.08 8.03
C PHE A 461 -3.52 -33.83 8.94
N ASP A 462 -4.39 -33.12 9.66
CA ASP A 462 -5.44 -33.70 10.50
C ASP A 462 -6.87 -33.33 10.05
N ASP A 463 -7.00 -32.75 8.86
CA ASP A 463 -8.27 -32.43 8.21
C ASP A 463 -9.20 -31.58 9.10
N SER A 464 -8.68 -30.48 9.65
CA SER A 464 -9.38 -29.70 10.65
C SER A 464 -9.27 -28.17 10.47
N VAL A 465 -10.25 -27.45 11.00
CA VAL A 465 -10.19 -26.00 11.21
C VAL A 465 -10.29 -25.70 12.69
N TYR A 466 -9.31 -25.02 13.26
CA TYR A 466 -9.29 -24.61 14.66
C TYR A 466 -9.84 -23.19 14.79
N ILE A 467 -10.74 -22.96 15.74
CA ILE A 467 -11.30 -21.64 16.01
C ILE A 467 -10.72 -21.09 17.32
N LEU A 468 -10.24 -19.85 17.26
CA LEU A 468 -9.63 -19.11 18.38
C LEU A 468 -10.41 -17.82 18.60
N PHE A 469 -11.06 -17.69 19.76
CA PHE A 469 -11.83 -16.48 20.12
C PHE A 469 -11.00 -15.53 20.94
N ASP A 470 -11.07 -14.24 20.63
CA ASP A 470 -10.50 -13.19 21.50
C ASP A 470 -11.50 -12.87 22.62
N VAL A 471 -11.09 -13.04 23.88
CA VAL A 471 -11.94 -12.85 25.07
C VAL A 471 -11.82 -11.46 25.70
N HIS A 472 -11.30 -10.47 24.96
CA HIS A 472 -10.79 -9.16 25.41
C HIS A 472 -9.44 -9.23 26.16
N ASP A 473 -8.71 -8.10 26.18
CA ASP A 473 -7.38 -7.93 26.77
C ASP A 473 -6.27 -8.83 26.18
N GLU A 474 -6.32 -9.10 24.86
CA GLU A 474 -5.30 -9.90 24.12
C GLU A 474 -5.18 -11.36 24.59
N THR A 475 -6.22 -11.85 25.26
CA THR A 475 -6.31 -13.25 25.66
C THR A 475 -7.23 -13.99 24.71
N TYR A 476 -6.77 -15.10 24.13
CA TYR A 476 -7.61 -15.97 23.31
C TYR A 476 -7.95 -17.25 24.07
N GLU A 477 -9.23 -17.63 24.03
CA GLU A 477 -9.69 -18.92 24.54
C GLU A 477 -9.91 -19.91 23.40
N TYR A 478 -9.39 -21.11 23.60
CA TYR A 478 -9.58 -22.25 22.72
C TYR A 478 -11.00 -22.82 22.88
N TYR A 479 -11.70 -23.08 21.78
CA TYR A 479 -13.11 -23.46 21.88
C TYR A 479 -13.49 -24.75 21.14
N GLU A 480 -13.02 -24.98 19.91
CA GLU A 480 -13.30 -26.25 19.22
C GLU A 480 -12.49 -26.40 17.91
N TRP A 481 -12.35 -27.63 17.44
CA TRP A 481 -11.90 -27.92 16.06
C TRP A 481 -13.06 -28.47 15.22
N LEU A 482 -13.20 -27.95 14.02
CA LEU A 482 -14.16 -28.40 13.02
C LEU A 482 -13.48 -29.42 12.11
N ASN A 483 -14.05 -30.60 11.98
CA ASN A 483 -13.55 -31.55 10.98
C ASN A 483 -13.93 -31.07 9.58
N VAL A 484 -13.05 -31.23 8.61
CA VAL A 484 -13.33 -30.95 7.20
C VAL A 484 -13.05 -32.21 6.37
N GLY A 485 -13.09 -32.10 5.05
CA GLY A 485 -12.73 -33.21 4.16
C GLY A 485 -11.22 -33.41 4.09
N ALA A 486 -10.83 -34.51 3.44
CA ALA A 486 -9.43 -34.94 3.37
C ALA A 486 -8.54 -33.96 2.58
N TYR A 487 -7.37 -33.68 3.17
CA TYR A 487 -6.30 -32.84 2.63
C TYR A 487 -6.80 -31.45 2.19
N PRO A 488 -7.25 -30.60 3.13
CA PRO A 488 -7.76 -29.29 2.78
C PRO A 488 -6.65 -28.36 2.28
N SER A 489 -6.95 -27.56 1.25
CA SER A 489 -5.96 -26.78 0.50
C SER A 489 -6.18 -25.26 0.55
N SER A 490 -7.41 -24.80 0.76
CA SER A 490 -7.77 -23.38 0.79
C SER A 490 -9.04 -23.15 1.61
N MET A 491 -9.19 -21.97 2.19
CA MET A 491 -10.35 -21.56 2.99
C MET A 491 -10.69 -20.09 2.76
N VAL A 492 -11.98 -19.78 2.75
CA VAL A 492 -12.52 -18.41 2.73
C VAL A 492 -13.61 -18.25 3.78
N SER A 493 -13.77 -17.04 4.29
CA SER A 493 -14.94 -16.64 5.07
C SER A 493 -15.85 -15.72 4.27
N GLY A 494 -17.10 -15.67 4.68
CA GLY A 494 -18.12 -14.78 4.12
C GLY A 494 -19.44 -14.99 4.82
N ASP A 495 -20.41 -14.11 4.58
CA ASP A 495 -21.79 -14.30 5.02
C ASP A 495 -22.57 -14.99 3.88
N PHE A 496 -22.66 -16.33 3.91
CA PHE A 496 -23.30 -17.11 2.83
C PHE A 496 -24.82 -17.29 3.04
N ASN A 497 -25.34 -16.93 4.23
CA ASN A 497 -26.74 -17.03 4.58
C ASN A 497 -27.45 -15.67 4.84
N ASN A 498 -26.73 -14.56 4.66
CA ASN A 498 -27.17 -13.17 4.86
C ASN A 498 -27.62 -12.86 6.30
N ASP A 499 -27.03 -13.49 7.31
CA ASP A 499 -27.33 -13.23 8.73
C ASP A 499 -26.34 -12.28 9.42
N LEU A 500 -25.34 -11.79 8.67
CA LEU A 500 -24.24 -10.93 9.11
C LEU A 500 -23.25 -11.61 10.07
N ILE A 501 -23.27 -12.94 10.17
CA ILE A 501 -22.29 -13.76 10.85
C ILE A 501 -21.37 -14.37 9.78
N LEU A 502 -20.09 -14.46 10.10
CA LEU A 502 -19.14 -15.09 9.18
C LEU A 502 -19.27 -16.62 9.24
N ASP A 503 -19.43 -17.18 8.06
CA ASP A 503 -19.39 -18.60 7.75
C ASP A 503 -18.01 -18.98 7.20
N LEU A 504 -17.73 -20.28 7.10
CA LEU A 504 -16.49 -20.82 6.54
C LEU A 504 -16.75 -21.79 5.40
N VAL A 505 -15.94 -21.66 4.34
CA VAL A 505 -15.87 -22.61 3.24
C VAL A 505 -14.45 -23.11 3.11
N VAL A 506 -14.29 -24.44 3.07
CA VAL A 506 -13.00 -25.12 2.95
C VAL A 506 -13.00 -26.01 1.71
N VAL A 507 -11.91 -25.95 0.95
CA VAL A 507 -11.66 -26.81 -0.21
C VAL A 507 -10.91 -28.05 0.23
N ASN A 508 -11.44 -29.24 -0.09
CA ASN A 508 -10.86 -30.53 0.28
C ASN A 508 -10.34 -31.26 -0.95
N GLN A 509 -9.01 -31.33 -1.07
CA GLN A 509 -8.36 -31.75 -2.30
C GLN A 509 -8.60 -33.23 -2.62
N ASP A 510 -8.45 -34.12 -1.63
CA ASP A 510 -8.53 -35.57 -1.85
C ASP A 510 -9.99 -36.06 -1.96
N ASP A 511 -10.92 -35.34 -1.34
CA ASP A 511 -12.35 -35.65 -1.39
C ASP A 511 -13.06 -35.03 -2.62
N ASN A 512 -12.40 -34.15 -3.38
CA ASN A 512 -12.95 -33.43 -4.52
C ASN A 512 -14.26 -32.69 -4.19
N ASN A 513 -14.32 -32.06 -3.02
CA ASN A 513 -15.49 -31.33 -2.55
C ASN A 513 -15.09 -30.07 -1.78
N ILE A 514 -16.09 -29.26 -1.46
CA ILE A 514 -15.97 -28.21 -0.45
C ILE A 514 -16.77 -28.59 0.78
N THR A 515 -16.34 -28.11 1.94
CA THR A 515 -17.09 -28.13 3.20
C THR A 515 -17.56 -26.74 3.55
N VAL A 516 -18.86 -26.59 3.81
CA VAL A 516 -19.50 -25.35 4.24
C VAL A 516 -19.89 -25.47 5.71
N ARG A 517 -19.54 -24.47 6.50
CA ARG A 517 -19.82 -24.36 7.93
C ARG A 517 -20.51 -23.02 8.17
N ILE A 518 -21.79 -23.07 8.52
CA ILE A 518 -22.58 -21.86 8.79
C ILE A 518 -22.40 -21.44 10.24
N GLY A 519 -21.99 -20.20 10.47
CA GLY A 519 -21.76 -19.62 11.79
C GLY A 519 -23.08 -19.40 12.54
N ILE A 520 -23.04 -19.55 13.85
CA ILE A 520 -24.19 -19.34 14.73
C ILE A 520 -24.09 -17.97 15.46
N GLY A 521 -22.92 -17.33 15.38
CA GLY A 521 -22.68 -16.00 15.94
C GLY A 521 -22.39 -16.01 17.43
N ASP A 522 -22.03 -17.17 17.97
CA ASP A 522 -21.46 -17.38 19.30
C ASP A 522 -20.15 -18.20 19.22
N GLY A 523 -19.58 -18.24 18.02
CA GLY A 523 -18.36 -18.98 17.73
C GLY A 523 -18.55 -20.43 17.29
N TYR A 524 -19.76 -20.98 17.47
CA TYR A 524 -20.07 -22.31 16.97
C TYR A 524 -20.56 -22.27 15.53
N PHE A 525 -20.48 -23.44 14.90
CA PHE A 525 -20.94 -23.66 13.54
C PHE A 525 -21.96 -24.79 13.49
N HIS A 526 -22.90 -24.69 12.56
CA HIS A 526 -23.80 -25.77 12.22
C HIS A 526 -23.04 -26.99 11.65
N ASP A 527 -23.75 -28.12 11.59
CA ASP A 527 -23.27 -29.32 10.91
C ASP A 527 -22.83 -29.00 9.47
N SER A 528 -21.78 -29.66 8.99
CA SER A 528 -21.22 -29.36 7.68
C SER A 528 -22.16 -29.84 6.60
N VAL A 529 -22.22 -29.04 5.55
CA VAL A 529 -22.74 -29.47 4.26
C VAL A 529 -21.58 -29.54 3.27
N THR A 530 -21.53 -30.60 2.48
CA THR A 530 -20.50 -30.75 1.45
C THR A 530 -21.08 -30.67 0.06
N TYR A 531 -20.32 -30.06 -0.86
CA TYR A 531 -20.68 -29.92 -2.26
C TYR A 531 -19.53 -30.41 -3.13
N ASN A 532 -19.83 -31.33 -4.04
CA ASN A 532 -18.81 -31.86 -4.96
C ASN A 532 -18.37 -30.78 -5.95
N VAL A 533 -17.06 -30.72 -6.20
CA VAL A 533 -16.43 -29.85 -7.19
C VAL A 533 -15.64 -30.70 -8.20
N GLY A 534 -14.72 -30.11 -8.96
CA GLY A 534 -13.85 -30.85 -9.87
C GLY A 534 -12.75 -31.63 -9.13
N GLU A 535 -11.95 -32.37 -9.91
CA GLU A 535 -10.84 -33.19 -9.41
C GLU A 535 -9.65 -32.34 -8.98
N ILE A 536 -9.10 -32.67 -7.79
CA ILE A 536 -7.98 -32.01 -7.13
C ILE A 536 -8.18 -30.49 -7.03
N PRO A 537 -9.20 -30.03 -6.27
CA PRO A 537 -9.47 -28.62 -6.09
C PRO A 537 -8.38 -27.95 -5.23
N THR A 538 -7.92 -26.78 -5.67
CA THR A 538 -6.69 -26.14 -5.16
C THR A 538 -6.93 -24.80 -4.48
N PHE A 539 -7.90 -24.02 -4.94
CA PHE A 539 -8.13 -22.66 -4.47
C PHE A 539 -9.60 -22.29 -4.59
N VAL A 540 -10.10 -21.42 -3.70
CA VAL A 540 -11.46 -20.89 -3.74
C VAL A 540 -11.44 -19.38 -3.58
N VAL A 541 -12.32 -18.71 -4.30
CA VAL A 541 -12.67 -17.30 -4.11
C VAL A 541 -14.18 -17.17 -3.94
N SER A 542 -14.61 -16.24 -3.09
CA SER A 542 -16.01 -15.88 -2.90
C SER A 542 -16.32 -14.55 -3.58
N GLY A 543 -17.53 -14.41 -4.12
CA GLY A 543 -18.01 -13.20 -4.76
C GLY A 543 -19.45 -13.37 -5.25
N ASP A 544 -20.13 -12.28 -5.61
CA ASP A 544 -21.44 -12.33 -6.26
C ASP A 544 -21.23 -12.39 -7.79
N PHE A 545 -21.21 -13.59 -8.37
CA PHE A 545 -20.87 -13.81 -9.78
C PHE A 545 -22.06 -13.67 -10.72
N ASN A 546 -23.28 -13.63 -10.19
CA ASN A 546 -24.50 -13.48 -10.97
C ASN A 546 -25.25 -12.17 -10.66
N ASN A 547 -24.71 -11.33 -9.77
CA ASN A 547 -25.29 -10.07 -9.30
C ASN A 547 -26.69 -10.24 -8.68
N ASP A 548 -26.91 -11.33 -7.94
CA ASP A 548 -28.15 -11.60 -7.18
C ASP A 548 -28.07 -11.18 -5.70
N LYS A 549 -26.93 -10.60 -5.30
CA LYS A 549 -26.56 -10.15 -3.95
C LYS A 549 -26.37 -11.27 -2.94
N LYS A 550 -26.17 -12.50 -3.40
CA LYS A 550 -25.79 -13.64 -2.56
C LYS A 550 -24.34 -13.99 -2.87
N MET A 551 -23.66 -14.50 -1.86
CA MET A 551 -22.28 -14.89 -2.01
C MET A 551 -22.21 -16.24 -2.73
N ASP A 552 -21.51 -16.26 -3.86
CA ASP A 552 -21.19 -17.44 -4.65
C ASP A 552 -19.74 -17.85 -4.44
N LEU A 553 -19.36 -19.00 -5.01
CA LEU A 553 -18.00 -19.53 -4.95
C LEU A 553 -17.48 -19.91 -6.34
N ALA A 554 -16.20 -19.64 -6.58
CA ALA A 554 -15.46 -20.18 -7.71
C ALA A 554 -14.26 -20.99 -7.20
N VAL A 555 -14.13 -22.23 -7.67
CA VAL A 555 -13.11 -23.20 -7.21
C VAL A 555 -12.26 -23.68 -8.38
N SER A 556 -10.95 -23.49 -8.29
CA SER A 556 -9.99 -24.02 -9.27
C SER A 556 -9.72 -25.50 -9.03
N ASN A 557 -9.66 -26.27 -10.12
CA ASN A 557 -9.52 -27.72 -10.10
C ASN A 557 -8.32 -28.13 -10.96
N SER A 558 -7.22 -28.51 -10.33
CA SER A 558 -5.94 -28.69 -11.04
C SER A 558 -5.92 -29.85 -12.03
N GLU A 559 -6.70 -30.91 -11.79
CA GLU A 559 -6.82 -32.07 -12.69
C GLU A 559 -8.15 -32.11 -13.47
N SER A 560 -8.95 -31.03 -13.39
CA SER A 560 -10.11 -30.86 -14.25
C SER A 560 -9.85 -29.81 -15.33
N THR A 561 -10.62 -29.93 -16.41
CA THR A 561 -10.56 -28.97 -17.52
C THR A 561 -11.42 -27.72 -17.29
N PHE A 562 -12.05 -27.61 -16.12
CA PHE A 562 -12.99 -26.54 -15.78
C PHE A 562 -12.82 -26.05 -14.34
N ILE A 563 -13.23 -24.81 -14.10
CA ILE A 563 -13.46 -24.23 -12.77
C ILE A 563 -14.91 -24.52 -12.36
N SER A 564 -15.11 -24.84 -11.09
CA SER A 564 -16.43 -25.08 -10.51
C SER A 564 -16.99 -23.78 -9.97
N ILE A 565 -18.16 -23.35 -10.45
CA ILE A 565 -18.91 -22.20 -9.92
C ILE A 565 -20.10 -22.72 -9.13
N LEU A 566 -20.25 -22.30 -7.88
CA LEU A 566 -21.36 -22.70 -7.01
C LEU A 566 -22.14 -21.45 -6.62
N PHE A 567 -23.37 -21.34 -7.15
CA PHE A 567 -24.26 -20.23 -6.83
C PHE A 567 -24.90 -20.40 -5.46
N GLY A 568 -24.78 -19.38 -4.62
CA GLY A 568 -25.37 -19.34 -3.29
C GLY A 568 -26.90 -19.26 -3.37
N ASP A 569 -27.59 -19.99 -2.50
CA ASP A 569 -29.03 -19.83 -2.33
C ASP A 569 -29.39 -18.68 -1.36
N GLY A 570 -28.39 -18.14 -0.67
CA GLY A 570 -28.50 -17.05 0.29
C GLY A 570 -29.02 -17.48 1.67
N ASN A 571 -29.11 -18.78 1.92
CA ASN A 571 -29.41 -19.40 3.22
C ASN A 571 -28.27 -20.34 3.67
N GLY A 572 -27.06 -20.14 3.14
CA GLY A 572 -25.88 -20.96 3.43
C GLY A 572 -25.76 -22.22 2.56
N GLY A 573 -26.71 -22.45 1.66
CA GLY A 573 -26.66 -23.55 0.70
C GLY A 573 -26.13 -23.12 -0.66
N PHE A 574 -25.62 -24.08 -1.43
CA PHE A 574 -25.17 -23.87 -2.80
C PHE A 574 -25.93 -24.75 -3.79
N GLN A 575 -26.11 -24.23 -5.00
CA GLN A 575 -26.64 -24.98 -6.13
C GLN A 575 -25.60 -25.99 -6.64
N THR A 576 -26.04 -26.88 -7.53
CA THR A 576 -25.12 -27.77 -8.24
C THR A 576 -24.10 -26.97 -9.03
N GLN A 577 -22.84 -27.36 -8.97
CA GLN A 577 -21.75 -26.67 -9.67
C GLN A 577 -22.05 -26.47 -11.15
N VAL A 578 -21.71 -25.29 -11.65
CA VAL A 578 -21.64 -24.94 -13.07
C VAL A 578 -20.19 -25.00 -13.50
N HIS A 579 -19.92 -25.63 -14.64
CA HIS A 579 -18.57 -25.82 -15.14
C HIS A 579 -18.19 -24.68 -16.08
N CYS A 580 -17.05 -24.05 -15.82
CA CYS A 580 -16.44 -23.06 -16.70
C CYS A 580 -15.14 -23.62 -17.30
N GLU A 581 -15.19 -23.98 -18.58
CA GLU A 581 -14.06 -24.59 -19.29
C GLU A 581 -12.88 -23.61 -19.42
N VAL A 582 -11.72 -24.00 -18.87
CA VAL A 582 -10.47 -23.22 -18.90
C VAL A 582 -9.26 -24.06 -19.31
N GLY A 583 -9.33 -25.39 -19.22
CA GLY A 583 -8.22 -26.31 -19.46
C GLY A 583 -7.59 -26.84 -18.17
N ASN A 584 -6.73 -27.85 -18.30
CA ASN A 584 -6.10 -28.54 -17.16
C ASN A 584 -4.97 -27.71 -16.52
N GLY A 585 -4.73 -27.92 -15.22
CA GLY A 585 -3.58 -27.33 -14.52
C GLY A 585 -3.87 -25.93 -13.96
N THR A 586 -5.10 -25.66 -13.51
CA THR A 586 -5.40 -24.38 -12.86
C THR A 586 -4.78 -24.29 -11.47
N SER A 587 -3.99 -23.25 -11.20
CA SER A 587 -3.26 -23.10 -9.92
C SER A 587 -3.59 -21.82 -9.15
N GLY A 588 -3.85 -20.71 -9.84
CA GLY A 588 -4.24 -19.43 -9.25
C GLY A 588 -5.58 -18.96 -9.82
N LEU A 589 -6.36 -18.27 -8.99
CA LEU A 589 -7.69 -17.76 -9.32
C LEU A 589 -7.87 -16.39 -8.65
N THR A 590 -8.35 -15.39 -9.41
CA THR A 590 -8.75 -14.09 -8.87
C THR A 590 -10.09 -13.66 -9.48
N ALA A 591 -10.87 -12.92 -8.69
CA ALA A 591 -12.16 -12.37 -9.09
C ALA A 591 -12.09 -10.84 -9.06
N ALA A 592 -12.51 -10.20 -10.15
CA ALA A 592 -12.51 -8.75 -10.28
C ALA A 592 -13.41 -8.33 -11.45
N ASP A 593 -13.92 -7.10 -11.43
CA ASP A 593 -14.62 -6.51 -12.60
C ASP A 593 -13.58 -6.02 -13.61
N LEU A 594 -13.33 -6.79 -14.68
CA LEU A 594 -12.26 -6.53 -15.64
C LEU A 594 -12.74 -5.72 -16.86
N ASN A 595 -14.04 -5.48 -16.98
CA ASN A 595 -14.64 -4.75 -18.09
C ASN A 595 -15.48 -3.54 -17.63
N ASN A 596 -15.48 -3.25 -16.33
CA ASN A 596 -16.22 -2.19 -15.65
C ASN A 596 -17.75 -2.28 -15.86
N ASP A 597 -18.32 -3.50 -15.93
CA ASP A 597 -19.76 -3.74 -16.06
C ASP A 597 -20.49 -4.01 -14.73
N SER A 598 -19.74 -3.92 -13.62
CA SER A 598 -20.17 -4.19 -12.24
C SER A 598 -20.55 -5.65 -11.97
N ILE A 599 -20.05 -6.58 -12.77
CA ILE A 599 -20.17 -8.02 -12.55
C ILE A 599 -18.75 -8.56 -12.32
N LEU A 600 -18.59 -9.46 -11.36
CA LEU A 600 -17.29 -10.07 -11.13
C LEU A 600 -16.95 -11.05 -12.26
N ASP A 601 -15.81 -10.80 -12.89
CA ASP A 601 -15.16 -11.70 -13.84
C ASP A 601 -14.15 -12.60 -13.10
N LEU A 602 -13.62 -13.61 -13.80
CA LEU A 602 -12.62 -14.51 -13.26
C LEU A 602 -11.36 -14.55 -14.14
N VAL A 603 -10.20 -14.62 -13.50
CA VAL A 603 -8.93 -14.94 -14.16
C VAL A 603 -8.29 -16.15 -13.50
N ALA A 604 -7.93 -17.14 -14.33
CA ALA A 604 -7.29 -18.36 -13.88
C ALA A 604 -5.93 -18.57 -14.55
N THR A 605 -4.91 -18.90 -13.77
CA THR A 605 -3.60 -19.30 -14.32
C THR A 605 -3.63 -20.77 -14.72
N ILE A 606 -3.06 -21.09 -15.88
CA ILE A 606 -3.01 -22.45 -16.42
C ILE A 606 -1.54 -22.87 -16.50
N SER A 607 -1.09 -23.48 -15.41
CA SER A 607 0.32 -23.82 -15.16
C SER A 607 0.94 -24.70 -16.26
N ASP A 608 0.17 -25.64 -16.81
CA ASP A 608 0.66 -26.60 -17.81
C ASP A 608 0.81 -26.03 -19.22
N ARG A 609 0.16 -24.90 -19.50
CA ARG A 609 0.10 -24.32 -20.85
C ARG A 609 0.79 -22.98 -20.97
N SER A 610 1.22 -22.35 -19.87
CA SER A 610 1.79 -20.99 -19.86
C SER A 610 0.79 -19.94 -20.36
N TYR A 611 -0.47 -20.07 -19.93
CA TYR A 611 -1.53 -19.10 -20.21
C TYR A 611 -2.21 -18.62 -18.94
N VAL A 612 -2.86 -17.46 -19.04
CA VAL A 612 -4.02 -17.13 -18.20
C VAL A 612 -5.29 -17.17 -19.04
N SER A 613 -6.39 -17.60 -18.43
CA SER A 613 -7.72 -17.55 -19.02
C SER A 613 -8.53 -16.46 -18.33
N VAL A 614 -9.09 -15.54 -19.11
CA VAL A 614 -10.00 -14.49 -18.65
C VAL A 614 -11.43 -14.91 -19.01
N LEU A 615 -12.31 -14.93 -18.02
CA LEU A 615 -13.71 -15.33 -18.15
C LEU A 615 -14.59 -14.16 -17.74
N LEU A 616 -15.25 -13.53 -18.72
CA LEU A 616 -16.17 -12.42 -18.43
C LEU A 616 -17.52 -12.95 -17.95
N GLY A 617 -17.99 -12.44 -16.82
CA GLY A 617 -19.27 -12.79 -16.22
C GLY A 617 -20.44 -12.16 -16.96
N TYR A 618 -21.61 -12.77 -16.81
CA TYR A 618 -22.89 -12.21 -17.24
C TYR A 618 -23.86 -12.23 -16.06
N ARG A 619 -24.83 -11.30 -16.04
CA ARG A 619 -25.85 -11.17 -14.96
C ARG A 619 -26.72 -12.41 -14.72
N ASN A 620 -26.63 -13.41 -15.58
CA ASN A 620 -27.34 -14.67 -15.42
C ASN A 620 -26.46 -15.77 -14.79
N GLY A 621 -25.25 -15.42 -14.31
CA GLY A 621 -24.25 -16.33 -13.76
C GLY A 621 -23.49 -17.14 -14.81
N SER A 622 -23.80 -17.00 -16.10
CA SER A 622 -22.96 -17.64 -17.12
C SER A 622 -21.67 -16.85 -17.32
N PHE A 623 -20.61 -17.53 -17.71
CA PHE A 623 -19.36 -16.90 -18.11
C PHE A 623 -19.16 -17.04 -19.62
N GLN A 624 -18.55 -16.02 -20.23
CA GLN A 624 -18.02 -16.14 -21.57
C GLN A 624 -16.98 -17.26 -21.62
N HIS A 625 -16.89 -17.95 -22.76
CA HIS A 625 -15.81 -18.90 -22.99
C HIS A 625 -14.45 -18.22 -22.79
N GLY A 626 -13.58 -18.86 -22.01
CA GLY A 626 -12.31 -18.29 -21.59
C GLY A 626 -11.46 -17.79 -22.76
N VAL A 627 -11.00 -16.54 -22.67
CA VAL A 627 -10.03 -15.98 -23.61
C VAL A 627 -8.64 -16.20 -23.05
N TYR A 628 -7.78 -16.83 -23.85
CA TYR A 628 -6.43 -17.21 -23.45
C TYR A 628 -5.41 -16.14 -23.81
N TYR A 629 -4.59 -15.76 -22.83
CA TYR A 629 -3.43 -14.89 -23.02
C TYR A 629 -2.15 -15.63 -22.65
N GLU A 630 -1.19 -15.65 -23.58
CA GLU A 630 0.11 -16.28 -23.36
C GLU A 630 0.89 -15.48 -22.30
N VAL A 631 1.42 -16.19 -21.31
CA VAL A 631 2.27 -15.66 -20.23
C VAL A 631 3.62 -16.39 -20.20
N GLY A 632 4.41 -16.28 -19.13
CA GLY A 632 5.62 -17.08 -18.98
C GLY A 632 5.36 -18.50 -18.48
N ALA A 633 6.42 -19.30 -18.47
CA ALA A 633 6.33 -20.72 -18.11
C ALA A 633 5.93 -20.93 -16.64
N ASN A 634 4.93 -21.80 -16.46
CA ASN A 634 4.37 -22.22 -15.17
C ASN A 634 3.85 -21.02 -14.33
N PRO A 635 2.76 -20.38 -14.78
CA PRO A 635 2.17 -19.26 -14.05
C PRO A 635 1.51 -19.70 -12.74
N THR A 636 1.94 -19.16 -11.61
CA THR A 636 1.50 -19.64 -10.27
C THR A 636 0.47 -18.73 -9.60
N ALA A 637 0.67 -17.42 -9.66
CA ALA A 637 -0.21 -16.43 -9.03
C ALA A 637 -0.59 -15.33 -10.03
N VAL A 638 -1.76 -14.73 -9.82
CA VAL A 638 -2.29 -13.62 -10.61
C VAL A 638 -2.96 -12.61 -9.67
N ILE A 639 -2.75 -11.33 -9.91
CA ILE A 639 -3.50 -10.25 -9.25
C ILE A 639 -4.01 -9.26 -10.31
N ALA A 640 -5.08 -8.56 -9.96
CA ALA A 640 -5.66 -7.48 -10.76
C ALA A 640 -5.43 -6.13 -10.05
N ALA A 641 -4.89 -5.14 -10.76
CA ALA A 641 -4.70 -3.77 -10.26
C ALA A 641 -4.52 -2.81 -11.44
N ASP A 642 -4.78 -1.52 -11.24
CA ASP A 642 -4.59 -0.48 -12.26
C ASP A 642 -3.11 -0.04 -12.33
N PHE A 643 -2.32 -0.61 -13.24
CA PHE A 643 -0.87 -0.36 -13.30
C PHE A 643 -0.49 0.86 -14.15
N ASN A 644 -1.45 1.43 -14.88
CA ASN A 644 -1.25 2.58 -15.76
C ASN A 644 -2.10 3.80 -15.38
N ASN A 645 -2.78 3.76 -14.23
CA ASN A 645 -3.67 4.78 -13.70
C ASN A 645 -4.80 5.19 -14.68
N ASP A 646 -5.32 4.26 -15.47
CA ASP A 646 -6.42 4.49 -16.42
C ASP A 646 -7.79 4.05 -15.89
N SER A 647 -7.86 3.65 -14.62
CA SER A 647 -9.04 3.15 -13.92
C SER A 647 -9.60 1.85 -14.48
N ARG A 648 -8.77 1.05 -15.16
CA ARG A 648 -9.09 -0.30 -15.60
C ARG A 648 -8.12 -1.27 -14.94
N LEU A 649 -8.64 -2.41 -14.52
CA LEU A 649 -7.81 -3.41 -13.87
C LEU A 649 -6.95 -4.14 -14.91
N ASP A 650 -5.64 -4.02 -14.76
CA ASP A 650 -4.61 -4.77 -15.49
C ASP A 650 -4.26 -6.06 -14.72
N LEU A 651 -3.45 -6.94 -15.31
CA LEU A 651 -3.04 -8.21 -14.67
C LEU A 651 -1.52 -8.31 -14.51
N ALA A 652 -1.09 -8.80 -13.34
CA ALA A 652 0.29 -9.19 -13.07
C ALA A 652 0.35 -10.67 -12.66
N ILE A 653 1.29 -11.42 -13.26
CA ILE A 653 1.38 -12.89 -13.13
C ILE A 653 2.82 -13.31 -12.81
N THR A 654 3.04 -14.19 -11.83
CA THR A 654 4.35 -14.82 -11.58
C THR A 654 4.57 -16.01 -12.49
N ASN A 655 5.73 -16.08 -13.15
CA ASN A 655 6.12 -17.20 -14.02
C ASN A 655 7.28 -17.99 -13.40
N MET A 656 6.95 -19.06 -12.69
CA MET A 656 7.86 -19.79 -11.81
C MET A 656 9.12 -20.32 -12.52
N TYR A 657 9.00 -20.83 -13.74
CA TYR A 657 10.14 -21.41 -14.47
C TYR A 657 10.84 -20.43 -15.41
N ASP A 658 10.20 -19.31 -15.75
CA ASP A 658 10.82 -18.25 -16.54
C ASP A 658 11.58 -17.22 -15.69
N ASN A 659 11.46 -17.27 -14.35
CA ASN A 659 12.04 -16.29 -13.43
C ASN A 659 11.63 -14.85 -13.78
N THR A 660 10.37 -14.68 -14.18
CA THR A 660 9.81 -13.39 -14.61
C THR A 660 8.41 -13.20 -14.03
N ILE A 661 7.93 -11.96 -14.07
CA ILE A 661 6.51 -11.65 -14.04
C ILE A 661 6.02 -11.22 -15.42
N SER A 662 4.76 -11.51 -15.75
CA SER A 662 4.07 -11.00 -16.95
C SER A 662 3.09 -9.91 -16.54
N ILE A 663 3.09 -8.79 -17.26
CA ILE A 663 2.12 -7.70 -17.12
C ILE A 663 1.26 -7.65 -18.38
N LEU A 664 -0.06 -7.64 -18.22
CA LEU A 664 -1.04 -7.54 -19.29
C LEU A 664 -1.90 -6.29 -19.05
N ILE A 665 -1.83 -5.34 -19.97
CA ILE A 665 -2.59 -4.08 -19.89
C ILE A 665 -3.96 -4.24 -20.53
N ASN A 666 -5.00 -3.78 -19.85
CA ASN A 666 -6.39 -3.95 -20.24
C ASN A 666 -6.85 -2.84 -21.22
N TYR A 667 -7.66 -3.20 -22.21
CA TYR A 667 -8.31 -2.25 -23.11
C TYR A 667 -9.62 -1.66 -22.52
N GLY A 668 -10.06 -2.14 -21.36
CA GLY A 668 -11.29 -1.70 -20.66
C GLY A 668 -12.55 -2.45 -21.07
N ASN A 669 -12.42 -3.52 -21.85
CA ASN A 669 -13.53 -4.38 -22.28
C ASN A 669 -13.28 -5.86 -21.90
N GLY A 670 -12.40 -6.11 -20.92
CA GLY A 670 -11.97 -7.45 -20.55
C GLY A 670 -10.98 -8.09 -21.54
N THR A 671 -10.45 -7.34 -22.50
CA THR A 671 -9.39 -7.81 -23.40
C THR A 671 -8.05 -7.14 -23.11
N TYR A 672 -6.96 -7.86 -23.35
CA TYR A 672 -5.62 -7.45 -22.93
C TYR A 672 -4.63 -7.31 -24.08
N GLN A 673 -3.68 -6.41 -23.88
CA GLN A 673 -2.47 -6.31 -24.69
C GLN A 673 -1.60 -7.57 -24.55
N PRO A 674 -0.70 -7.84 -25.51
CA PRO A 674 0.32 -8.87 -25.34
C PRO A 674 1.14 -8.63 -24.08
N GLN A 675 1.50 -9.72 -23.38
CA GLN A 675 2.30 -9.65 -22.16
C GLN A 675 3.60 -8.85 -22.35
N VAL A 676 3.97 -8.09 -21.33
CA VAL A 676 5.32 -7.56 -21.14
C VAL A 676 5.95 -8.29 -19.96
N LYS A 677 7.10 -8.93 -20.18
CA LYS A 677 7.82 -9.68 -19.14
C LYS A 677 8.85 -8.82 -18.44
N TYR A 678 8.92 -8.92 -17.11
CA TYR A 678 9.96 -8.33 -16.28
C TYR A 678 10.71 -9.42 -15.54
N VAL A 679 12.03 -9.38 -15.56
CA VAL A 679 12.88 -10.36 -14.88
C VAL A 679 12.81 -10.13 -13.37
N THR A 680 12.68 -11.22 -12.62
CA THR A 680 12.72 -11.25 -11.15
C THR A 680 13.86 -12.15 -10.67
N GLY A 681 13.91 -12.43 -9.38
CA GLY A 681 14.70 -13.53 -8.86
C GLY A 681 14.19 -14.89 -9.32
N ASN A 682 14.94 -15.94 -9.00
CA ASN A 682 14.62 -17.32 -9.38
C ASN A 682 13.37 -17.85 -8.64
N ARG A 683 12.48 -18.49 -9.40
CA ARG A 683 11.25 -19.12 -8.92
C ARG A 683 10.29 -18.14 -8.21
N PRO A 684 9.75 -17.14 -8.93
CA PRO A 684 8.74 -16.25 -8.39
C PRO A 684 7.46 -17.05 -8.13
N ILE A 685 6.94 -17.00 -6.91
CA ILE A 685 5.78 -17.82 -6.48
C ILE A 685 4.59 -16.99 -6.01
N PHE A 686 4.83 -15.79 -5.53
CA PHE A 686 3.82 -14.90 -4.96
C PHE A 686 4.14 -13.46 -5.37
N LEU A 687 3.10 -12.65 -5.55
CA LEU A 687 3.23 -11.24 -5.85
C LEU A 687 2.14 -10.41 -5.16
N MET A 688 2.44 -9.14 -4.90
CA MET A 688 1.51 -8.18 -4.30
C MET A 688 1.67 -6.83 -4.99
N ALA A 689 0.56 -6.12 -5.19
CA ALA A 689 0.55 -4.74 -5.66
C ALA A 689 0.24 -3.77 -4.53
N ASN A 690 1.02 -2.69 -4.41
CA ASN A 690 0.73 -1.56 -3.52
C ASN A 690 1.56 -0.33 -3.94
N VAL A 691 1.27 0.86 -3.43
CA VAL A 691 2.07 2.06 -3.69
C VAL A 691 3.24 2.11 -2.68
N PHE A 692 4.40 1.59 -3.03
CA PHE A 692 5.52 1.44 -2.09
C PHE A 692 6.41 2.69 -2.02
N ASN A 693 6.45 3.51 -3.07
CA ASN A 693 7.35 4.67 -3.17
C ASN A 693 6.63 6.05 -3.07
N ASN A 694 5.35 6.08 -2.68
CA ASN A 694 4.52 7.27 -2.54
C ASN A 694 4.35 8.12 -3.83
N ASP A 695 4.45 7.49 -5.01
CA ASP A 695 4.18 8.12 -6.31
C ASP A 695 2.73 7.92 -6.82
N LYS A 696 1.88 7.31 -5.99
CA LYS A 696 0.47 6.94 -6.26
C LYS A 696 0.27 5.89 -7.34
N THR A 697 1.33 5.36 -7.94
CA THR A 697 1.26 4.26 -8.90
C THR A 697 1.43 2.94 -8.14
N PRO A 698 0.65 1.89 -8.49
CA PRO A 698 0.91 0.57 -7.93
C PRO A 698 2.27 0.01 -8.38
N ASP A 699 3.10 -0.29 -7.39
CA ASP A 699 4.34 -1.05 -7.47
C ASP A 699 4.06 -2.54 -7.20
N LEU A 700 5.04 -3.40 -7.46
CA LEU A 700 4.93 -4.84 -7.23
C LEU A 700 6.08 -5.36 -6.36
N VAL A 701 5.77 -6.20 -5.37
CA VAL A 701 6.77 -7.01 -4.66
C VAL A 701 6.55 -8.47 -5.01
N VAL A 702 7.63 -9.17 -5.36
CA VAL A 702 7.62 -10.55 -5.82
C VAL A 702 8.54 -11.41 -4.95
N VAL A 703 7.99 -12.51 -4.41
CA VAL A 703 8.71 -13.49 -3.61
C VAL A 703 9.40 -14.51 -4.50
N ASN A 704 10.74 -14.61 -4.43
CA ASN A 704 11.55 -15.50 -5.26
C ASN A 704 12.14 -16.62 -4.41
N ASN A 705 11.50 -17.78 -4.51
CA ASN A 705 11.73 -18.88 -3.58
C ASN A 705 13.10 -19.57 -3.76
N LEU A 706 13.63 -19.72 -5.00
CA LEU A 706 14.96 -20.33 -5.22
C LEU A 706 16.12 -19.34 -5.21
N ALA A 707 15.85 -18.04 -5.40
CA ALA A 707 16.88 -17.02 -5.33
C ALA A 707 17.01 -16.42 -3.93
N ASN A 708 16.28 -16.93 -2.95
CA ASN A 708 16.32 -16.46 -1.57
C ASN A 708 16.19 -14.93 -1.48
N SER A 709 15.27 -14.34 -2.26
CA SER A 709 15.22 -12.88 -2.41
C SER A 709 13.82 -12.37 -2.76
N LEU A 710 13.61 -11.08 -2.51
CA LEU A 710 12.48 -10.33 -3.04
C LEU A 710 12.90 -9.48 -4.24
N SER A 711 11.98 -9.36 -5.19
CA SER A 711 12.09 -8.41 -6.29
C SER A 711 11.05 -7.32 -6.07
N LEU A 712 11.50 -6.10 -5.82
CA LEU A 712 10.65 -4.90 -5.88
C LEU A 712 10.68 -4.39 -7.32
N VAL A 713 9.51 -4.20 -7.90
CA VAL A 713 9.29 -3.84 -9.29
C VAL A 713 8.45 -2.57 -9.29
N ILE A 714 9.09 -1.43 -9.57
CA ILE A 714 8.50 -0.10 -9.39
C ILE A 714 7.66 0.26 -10.62
N GLY A 715 6.40 0.66 -10.42
CA GLY A 715 5.51 1.11 -11.48
C GLY A 715 5.91 2.51 -11.99
N ASN A 716 5.76 2.74 -13.30
CA ASN A 716 5.98 4.07 -13.89
C ASN A 716 4.67 4.88 -14.05
N GLY A 717 3.53 4.24 -13.82
CA GLY A 717 2.20 4.83 -13.96
C GLY A 717 1.71 4.88 -15.40
N ASP A 718 2.39 4.19 -16.31
CA ASP A 718 2.02 4.05 -17.73
C ASP A 718 1.86 2.56 -18.13
N GLY A 719 1.75 1.66 -17.16
CA GLY A 719 1.68 0.21 -17.36
C GLY A 719 3.06 -0.44 -17.57
N THR A 720 4.13 0.36 -17.55
CA THR A 720 5.50 -0.16 -17.56
C THR A 720 6.11 -0.16 -16.16
N PHE A 721 7.07 -1.05 -15.96
CA PHE A 721 7.73 -1.24 -14.67
C PHE A 721 9.25 -1.14 -14.77
N ARG A 722 9.89 -0.78 -13.66
CA ARG A 722 11.34 -0.81 -13.47
C ARG A 722 11.67 -1.90 -12.48
N ALA A 723 12.33 -2.95 -12.96
CA ALA A 723 12.89 -3.96 -12.08
C ALA A 723 13.98 -3.33 -11.19
N ARG A 724 14.08 -3.78 -9.93
CA ARG A 724 15.30 -3.62 -9.11
C ARG A 724 16.50 -4.09 -9.95
N ILE A 725 17.41 -3.19 -10.28
CA ILE A 725 18.65 -3.54 -10.98
C ILE A 725 19.63 -4.08 -9.94
N PRO A 726 19.93 -5.39 -9.88
CA PRO A 726 21.21 -5.80 -9.33
C PRO A 726 22.28 -5.19 -10.23
N PHE A 727 23.00 -4.19 -9.72
CA PHE A 727 24.15 -3.62 -10.41
C PHE A 727 25.28 -4.65 -10.38
N MET A 728 25.29 -5.54 -11.37
CA MET A 728 26.37 -6.49 -11.60
C MET A 728 27.59 -5.70 -12.12
N LEU A 729 28.45 -5.27 -11.21
CA LEU A 729 29.80 -4.85 -11.57
C LEU A 729 30.46 -6.00 -12.34
N GLN A 730 30.66 -5.83 -13.64
CA GLN A 730 31.35 -6.82 -14.48
C GLN A 730 32.83 -6.98 -14.09
N GLU A 731 33.33 -6.18 -13.13
CA GLU A 731 34.74 -6.02 -12.83
C GLU A 731 35.00 -6.01 -11.31
N ILE A 732 36.12 -6.63 -10.91
CA ILE A 732 36.61 -6.57 -9.53
C ILE A 732 37.16 -5.16 -9.29
N SER A 733 36.40 -4.35 -8.57
CA SER A 733 36.85 -3.04 -8.08
C SER A 733 37.67 -3.25 -6.80
N THR A 734 38.81 -2.57 -6.68
CA THR A 734 39.71 -2.71 -5.52
C THR A 734 39.59 -1.60 -4.50
N ASP A 735 39.00 -0.47 -4.91
CA ASP A 735 38.77 0.69 -4.06
C ASP A 735 37.63 1.54 -4.63
N MET A 736 37.06 2.41 -3.80
CA MET A 736 36.01 3.35 -4.18
C MET A 736 36.11 4.67 -3.42
N ALA A 737 35.61 5.74 -4.03
CA ALA A 737 35.41 7.01 -3.34
C ALA A 737 34.09 7.65 -3.77
N ALA A 738 33.64 8.61 -2.97
CA ALA A 738 32.38 9.31 -3.16
C ALA A 738 32.64 10.81 -3.35
N GLY A 739 31.80 11.48 -4.12
CA GLY A 739 31.86 12.93 -4.35
C GLY A 739 30.83 13.37 -5.38
N ASP A 740 30.46 14.64 -5.42
CA ASP A 740 29.58 15.18 -6.46
C ASP A 740 30.42 15.53 -7.71
N PHE A 741 30.42 14.64 -8.72
CA PHE A 741 31.25 14.80 -9.92
C PHE A 741 30.54 15.61 -11.02
N ASN A 742 29.24 15.88 -10.88
CA ASN A 742 28.42 16.58 -11.86
C ASN A 742 27.81 17.91 -11.34
N ASN A 743 28.10 18.29 -10.10
CA ASN A 743 27.59 19.46 -9.39
C ASN A 743 26.05 19.51 -9.33
N ASP A 744 25.40 18.37 -9.11
CA ASP A 744 23.95 18.26 -8.99
C ASP A 744 23.44 18.15 -7.54
N ASP A 745 24.33 18.39 -6.58
CA ASP A 745 24.17 18.29 -5.13
C ASP A 745 23.85 16.86 -4.64
N ARG A 746 24.12 15.83 -5.45
CA ARG A 746 24.05 14.42 -5.05
C ARG A 746 25.44 13.81 -5.02
N THR A 747 25.63 12.89 -4.09
CA THR A 747 26.88 12.15 -3.97
C THR A 747 26.95 11.07 -5.04
N ASP A 748 27.93 11.14 -5.92
CA ASP A 748 28.27 10.14 -6.94
C ASP A 748 29.39 9.20 -6.44
N LEU A 749 29.74 8.18 -7.24
CA LEU A 749 30.79 7.21 -6.91
C LEU A 749 31.84 7.07 -8.01
N VAL A 750 33.09 6.82 -7.60
CA VAL A 750 34.18 6.38 -8.47
C VAL A 750 34.69 5.02 -8.00
N LEU A 751 34.93 4.11 -8.94
CA LEU A 751 35.41 2.76 -8.69
C LEU A 751 36.76 2.50 -9.37
N VAL A 752 37.68 1.85 -8.66
CA VAL A 752 39.02 1.55 -9.16
C VAL A 752 39.11 0.15 -9.75
N ASN A 753 39.37 0.04 -11.06
CA ASN A 753 39.42 -1.23 -11.78
C ASN A 753 40.86 -1.71 -11.98
N THR A 754 41.39 -2.48 -11.02
CA THR A 754 42.80 -2.95 -11.03
C THR A 754 43.21 -3.63 -12.34
N ARG A 755 42.39 -4.55 -12.88
CA ARG A 755 42.76 -5.35 -14.06
C ARG A 755 42.74 -4.53 -15.37
N ASN A 756 41.89 -3.52 -15.43
CA ASN A 756 41.60 -2.77 -16.64
C ASN A 756 42.32 -1.42 -16.73
N LYS A 757 43.13 -1.08 -15.72
CA LYS A 757 43.96 0.14 -15.71
C LYS A 757 43.09 1.39 -15.89
N SER A 758 41.97 1.43 -15.17
CA SER A 758 40.98 2.50 -15.31
C SER A 758 40.20 2.73 -14.02
N VAL A 759 39.53 3.87 -13.94
CA VAL A 759 38.45 4.14 -13.00
C VAL A 759 37.10 4.19 -13.74
N THR A 760 36.02 3.82 -13.05
CA THR A 760 34.64 3.91 -13.54
C THR A 760 33.90 4.96 -12.72
N ILE A 761 33.12 5.83 -13.37
CA ILE A 761 32.32 6.86 -12.71
C ILE A 761 30.86 6.47 -12.76
N LEU A 762 30.19 6.54 -11.61
CA LEU A 762 28.78 6.27 -11.44
C LEU A 762 28.11 7.55 -10.90
N LEU A 763 27.18 8.14 -11.65
CA LEU A 763 26.42 9.31 -11.18
C LEU A 763 25.13 8.87 -10.50
N THR A 764 24.77 9.57 -9.42
CA THR A 764 23.53 9.37 -8.71
C THR A 764 22.43 10.22 -9.34
N THR A 765 21.44 9.56 -9.94
CA THR A 765 20.30 10.25 -10.56
C THR A 765 19.36 10.85 -9.52
N LYS A 766 18.40 11.68 -9.98
CA LYS A 766 17.32 12.23 -9.14
C LYS A 766 16.51 11.18 -8.36
N ASN A 767 16.51 9.94 -8.85
CA ASN A 767 15.79 8.83 -8.25
C ASN A 767 16.69 7.93 -7.38
N ASN A 768 17.88 8.43 -6.98
CA ASN A 768 18.89 7.70 -6.19
C ASN A 768 19.40 6.41 -6.85
N ILE A 769 19.43 6.38 -8.18
CA ILE A 769 19.98 5.27 -8.98
C ILE A 769 21.37 5.64 -9.46
N LEU A 770 22.34 4.73 -9.31
CA LEU A 770 23.70 4.86 -9.82
C LEU A 770 23.78 4.48 -11.31
N GLU A 771 24.15 5.42 -12.16
CA GLU A 771 24.33 5.22 -13.61
C GLU A 771 25.81 5.29 -14.00
N ASN A 772 26.31 4.28 -14.73
CA ASN A 772 27.67 4.32 -15.26
C ASN A 772 27.76 5.29 -16.45
N VAL A 773 28.52 6.38 -16.25
CA VAL A 773 28.65 7.45 -17.25
C VAL A 773 30.00 7.47 -17.95
N GLY A 774 30.96 6.65 -17.53
CA GLY A 774 32.26 6.65 -18.18
C GLY A 774 33.32 5.81 -17.50
N LYS A 775 34.32 5.44 -18.30
CA LYS A 775 35.51 4.72 -17.88
C LYS A 775 36.75 5.48 -18.33
N TYR A 776 37.61 5.83 -17.38
CA TYR A 776 38.76 6.69 -17.63
C TYR A 776 40.07 5.93 -17.40
N PRO A 777 40.97 5.90 -18.39
CA PRO A 777 42.24 5.18 -18.27
C PRO A 777 43.13 5.80 -17.19
N CYS A 778 43.69 4.99 -16.29
CA CYS A 778 44.76 5.33 -15.34
C CYS A 778 46.02 4.45 -15.58
N GLY A 779 46.94 4.39 -14.61
CA GLY A 779 48.15 3.57 -14.71
C GLY A 779 47.88 2.07 -14.50
N VAL A 780 48.95 1.27 -14.52
CA VAL A 780 48.87 -0.18 -14.35
C VAL A 780 48.67 -0.56 -12.89
N SER A 781 47.68 -1.43 -12.66
CA SER A 781 47.32 -1.93 -11.33
C SER A 781 46.95 -0.77 -10.38
N PRO A 782 45.93 0.03 -10.71
CA PRO A 782 45.44 1.06 -9.81
C PRO A 782 44.84 0.42 -8.57
N VAL A 783 45.18 0.92 -7.38
CA VAL A 783 44.80 0.28 -6.10
C VAL A 783 44.12 1.22 -5.12
N PHE A 784 44.20 2.53 -5.32
CA PHE A 784 43.65 3.53 -4.41
C PHE A 784 43.24 4.79 -5.17
N VAL A 785 42.19 5.50 -4.72
CA VAL A 785 41.74 6.77 -5.30
C VAL A 785 41.47 7.83 -4.23
N ILE A 786 41.81 9.08 -4.53
CA ILE A 786 41.45 10.27 -3.74
C ILE A 786 40.63 11.20 -4.61
N VAL A 787 39.63 11.84 -4.01
CA VAL A 787 38.78 12.86 -4.63
C VAL A 787 39.07 14.21 -3.95
N ASP A 788 39.51 15.21 -4.72
CA ASP A 788 39.85 16.55 -4.20
C ASP A 788 39.91 17.61 -5.34
N HIS A 789 40.17 18.88 -5.01
CA HIS A 789 40.31 19.99 -5.97
C HIS A 789 41.79 20.27 -6.32
N PHE A 790 42.40 19.44 -7.19
CA PHE A 790 43.83 19.52 -7.51
C PHE A 790 44.22 20.68 -8.43
N ASN A 791 43.26 21.29 -9.13
CA ASN A 791 43.48 22.47 -9.98
C ASN A 791 42.75 23.74 -9.48
N SER A 792 42.12 23.68 -8.30
CA SER A 792 41.37 24.79 -7.69
C SER A 792 40.26 25.40 -8.58
N ASP A 793 39.66 24.63 -9.49
CA ASP A 793 38.58 25.09 -10.37
C ASP A 793 37.16 24.89 -9.79
N ASN A 794 37.08 24.44 -8.54
CA ASN A 794 35.85 24.11 -7.81
C ASN A 794 35.07 22.93 -8.39
N LYS A 795 35.73 22.03 -9.12
CA LYS A 795 35.20 20.73 -9.56
C LYS A 795 36.04 19.62 -8.94
N LEU A 796 35.42 18.49 -8.67
CA LEU A 796 36.13 17.36 -8.07
C LEU A 796 37.02 16.66 -9.11
N ASP A 797 38.30 16.51 -8.76
CA ASP A 797 39.33 15.81 -9.51
C ASP A 797 39.67 14.48 -8.83
N LEU A 798 40.41 13.60 -9.53
CA LEU A 798 40.83 12.30 -9.02
C LEU A 798 42.35 12.15 -8.99
N ALA A 799 42.88 11.60 -7.90
CA ALA A 799 44.25 11.10 -7.82
C ALA A 799 44.26 9.57 -7.60
N VAL A 800 44.73 8.82 -8.60
CA VAL A 800 44.69 7.35 -8.63
C VAL A 800 46.09 6.77 -8.48
N VAL A 801 46.30 5.97 -7.43
CA VAL A 801 47.58 5.34 -7.10
C VAL A 801 47.79 4.07 -7.92
N ASN A 802 48.88 4.00 -8.70
CA ASN A 802 49.16 2.92 -9.66
C ASN A 802 50.34 2.07 -9.19
N GLN A 803 50.02 0.93 -8.56
CA GLN A 803 50.99 0.12 -7.83
C GLN A 803 52.13 -0.42 -8.70
N LYS A 804 51.85 -0.84 -9.93
CA LYS A 804 52.88 -1.46 -10.80
C LYS A 804 53.69 -0.42 -11.58
N ASP A 805 53.09 0.73 -11.87
CA ASP A 805 53.76 1.81 -12.60
C ASP A 805 54.59 2.72 -11.69
N ASN A 806 54.43 2.61 -10.36
CA ASN A 806 55.09 3.49 -9.37
C ASN A 806 54.75 4.96 -9.64
N THR A 807 53.46 5.24 -9.89
CA THR A 807 52.96 6.59 -10.19
C THR A 807 51.62 6.85 -9.52
N VAL A 808 51.27 8.13 -9.37
CA VAL A 808 49.88 8.59 -9.19
C VAL A 808 49.41 9.21 -10.50
N SER A 809 48.19 8.90 -10.92
CA SER A 809 47.53 9.50 -12.08
C SER A 809 46.54 10.55 -11.61
N ILE A 810 46.60 11.77 -12.15
CA ILE A 810 45.67 12.86 -11.87
C ILE A 810 44.71 12.97 -13.06
N LEU A 811 43.41 12.93 -12.78
CA LEU A 811 42.34 13.12 -13.76
C LEU A 811 41.52 14.34 -13.35
N LEU A 812 41.53 15.38 -14.17
CA LEU A 812 40.83 16.62 -13.87
C LEU A 812 39.35 16.51 -14.26
N GLY A 813 38.47 16.92 -13.35
CA GLY A 813 37.02 16.85 -13.51
C GLY A 813 36.48 17.99 -14.37
N SER A 814 35.60 17.66 -15.32
CA SER A 814 34.90 18.67 -16.12
C SER A 814 33.66 19.23 -15.41
N GLY A 815 33.22 18.62 -14.29
CA GLY A 815 32.08 19.06 -13.48
C GLY A 815 30.72 18.64 -14.05
N ASN A 816 30.70 17.64 -14.92
CA ASN A 816 29.50 17.05 -15.53
C ASN A 816 29.57 15.51 -15.52
N GLY A 817 30.37 14.93 -14.62
CA GLY A 817 30.68 13.50 -14.57
C GLY A 817 31.74 13.02 -15.56
N SER A 818 32.33 13.92 -16.36
CA SER A 818 33.45 13.57 -17.26
C SER A 818 34.82 14.06 -16.79
N PHE A 819 35.87 13.36 -17.22
CA PHE A 819 37.25 13.62 -16.81
C PHE A 819 38.19 13.77 -18.01
N GLU A 820 39.17 14.66 -17.87
CA GLU A 820 40.21 14.86 -18.86
C GLU A 820 41.21 13.70 -18.93
N ASN A 821 42.10 13.74 -19.93
CA ASN A 821 43.17 12.78 -20.04
C ASN A 821 44.09 12.84 -18.82
N ARG A 822 44.48 11.65 -18.31
CA ARG A 822 45.35 11.56 -17.13
C ARG A 822 46.70 12.25 -17.35
N SER A 823 47.19 12.87 -16.29
CA SER A 823 48.61 13.17 -16.09
C SER A 823 49.19 12.19 -15.06
N SER A 824 50.47 11.83 -15.12
CA SER A 824 51.06 10.86 -14.19
C SER A 824 52.35 11.37 -13.58
N PHE A 825 52.50 11.20 -12.27
CA PHE A 825 53.63 11.67 -11.49
C PHE A 825 54.32 10.50 -10.76
N PRO A 826 55.67 10.45 -10.76
CA PRO A 826 56.42 9.33 -10.19
C PRO A 826 56.38 9.31 -8.65
N THR A 827 56.38 8.11 -8.09
CA THR A 827 56.46 7.85 -6.64
C THR A 827 57.61 6.91 -6.31
N GLY A 828 57.71 6.50 -5.04
CA GLY A 828 58.48 5.31 -4.64
C GLY A 828 57.89 4.02 -5.21
N THR A 829 58.49 2.88 -4.84
CA THR A 829 58.13 1.59 -5.45
C THR A 829 56.94 0.93 -4.75
N ARG A 830 56.03 0.37 -5.55
CA ARG A 830 54.80 -0.30 -5.12
C ARG A 830 53.95 0.61 -4.20
N PRO A 831 53.45 1.76 -4.70
CA PRO A 831 52.56 2.62 -3.93
C PRO A 831 51.21 1.94 -3.68
N ILE A 832 50.59 2.21 -2.53
CA ILE A 832 49.37 1.50 -2.09
C ILE A 832 48.27 2.38 -1.49
N SER A 833 48.59 3.55 -0.99
CA SER A 833 47.66 4.46 -0.32
C SER A 833 48.22 5.87 -0.39
N ALA A 834 47.36 6.88 -0.31
CA ALA A 834 47.76 8.27 -0.32
C ALA A 834 46.74 9.13 0.44
N VAL A 835 47.12 10.37 0.74
CA VAL A 835 46.26 11.41 1.32
C VAL A 835 46.54 12.75 0.64
N SER A 836 45.53 13.62 0.55
CA SER A 836 45.66 14.98 0.04
C SER A 836 45.50 16.03 1.14
N GLY A 837 46.26 17.12 1.04
CA GLY A 837 46.18 18.24 1.98
C GLY A 837 47.19 19.34 1.63
N ASP A 838 47.04 20.52 2.22
CA ASP A 838 47.96 21.65 2.03
C ASP A 838 49.13 21.57 3.02
N PHE A 839 50.23 20.91 2.64
CA PHE A 839 51.37 20.66 3.54
C PHE A 839 52.32 21.86 3.65
N ASN A 840 52.21 22.82 2.74
CA ASN A 840 53.10 23.98 2.65
C ASN A 840 52.39 25.33 2.91
N LYS A 841 51.09 25.30 3.24
CA LYS A 841 50.22 26.45 3.49
C LYS A 841 50.07 27.41 2.30
N ASP A 842 50.19 26.91 1.08
CA ASP A 842 50.02 27.71 -0.14
C ASP A 842 48.59 27.67 -0.72
N LYS A 843 47.68 26.96 -0.04
CA LYS A 843 46.28 26.73 -0.38
C LYS A 843 46.05 25.86 -1.61
N LYS A 844 47.05 25.11 -2.05
CA LYS A 844 46.93 24.12 -3.11
C LYS A 844 47.04 22.73 -2.50
N MET A 845 46.36 21.77 -3.10
CA MET A 845 46.36 20.41 -2.59
C MET A 845 47.64 19.69 -2.98
N ASP A 846 48.37 19.22 -1.97
CA ASP A 846 49.54 18.35 -2.10
C ASP A 846 49.11 16.89 -1.90
N LEU A 847 50.02 15.94 -2.16
CA LEU A 847 49.80 14.51 -1.98
C LEU A 847 50.95 13.86 -1.20
N ALA A 848 50.60 13.03 -0.21
CA ALA A 848 51.53 12.12 0.47
C ALA A 848 51.17 10.67 0.13
N VAL A 849 52.10 9.95 -0.51
CA VAL A 849 51.86 8.59 -1.04
C VAL A 849 52.71 7.57 -0.31
N ILE A 850 52.09 6.55 0.29
CA ILE A 850 52.82 5.43 0.91
C ILE A 850 53.28 4.44 -0.15
N ASN A 851 54.56 4.06 -0.06
CA ASN A 851 55.20 3.07 -0.91
C ASN A 851 55.67 1.85 -0.09
N ILE A 852 54.95 0.73 -0.19
CA ILE A 852 55.28 -0.50 0.54
C ILE A 852 56.56 -1.18 0.02
N GLY A 853 56.93 -0.96 -1.24
CA GLY A 853 58.13 -1.55 -1.84
C GLY A 853 59.40 -0.88 -1.34
N SER A 854 59.40 0.46 -1.32
CA SER A 854 60.55 1.26 -0.86
C SER A 854 60.50 1.63 0.62
N GLN A 855 59.42 1.30 1.33
CA GLN A 855 59.22 1.58 2.76
C GLN A 855 59.40 3.07 3.08
N ASN A 856 58.74 3.91 2.27
CA ASN A 856 58.81 5.36 2.40
C ASN A 856 57.50 6.04 1.96
N ILE A 857 57.36 7.31 2.32
CA ILE A 857 56.30 8.21 1.87
C ILE A 857 56.89 9.12 0.78
N SER A 858 56.25 9.24 -0.38
CA SER A 858 56.57 10.25 -1.39
C SER A 858 55.72 11.49 -1.16
N ILE A 859 56.34 12.66 -1.05
CA ILE A 859 55.64 13.95 -0.96
C ILE A 859 55.66 14.63 -2.32
N LEU A 860 54.48 14.97 -2.82
CA LEU A 860 54.24 15.62 -4.11
C LEU A 860 53.51 16.93 -3.85
N LEU A 861 54.17 18.07 -4.07
CA LEU A 861 53.58 19.39 -3.87
C LEU A 861 52.81 19.81 -5.13
N GLY A 862 51.56 20.22 -4.96
CA GLY A 862 50.67 20.65 -6.02
C GLY A 862 50.95 22.07 -6.47
N ASP A 863 50.95 22.32 -7.78
CA ASP A 863 51.12 23.67 -8.30
C ASP A 863 49.78 24.40 -8.55
N GLY A 864 48.65 23.72 -8.27
CA GLY A 864 47.30 24.25 -8.39
C GLY A 864 46.75 24.27 -9.81
N ASN A 865 47.39 23.60 -10.77
CA ASN A 865 46.83 23.37 -12.12
C ASN A 865 46.65 21.87 -12.44
N GLY A 866 46.77 21.01 -11.45
CA GLY A 866 46.81 19.55 -11.61
C GLY A 866 48.21 18.97 -11.82
N SER A 867 49.27 19.78 -11.77
CA SER A 867 50.65 19.30 -11.83
C SER A 867 51.30 19.22 -10.44
N PHE A 868 52.27 18.30 -10.31
CA PHE A 868 52.93 18.03 -9.03
C PHE A 868 54.46 18.00 -9.16
N GLN A 869 55.13 18.53 -8.14
CA GLN A 869 56.58 18.48 -7.97
C GLN A 869 56.96 17.59 -6.78
N SER A 870 57.91 16.67 -6.97
CA SER A 870 58.40 15.85 -5.86
C SER A 870 59.28 16.65 -4.90
N GLN A 871 58.99 16.56 -3.60
CA GLN A 871 59.72 17.19 -2.51
C GLN A 871 60.68 16.21 -1.78
N GLY A 872 60.75 14.96 -2.24
CA GLY A 872 61.56 13.90 -1.63
C GLY A 872 60.72 12.81 -0.98
N SER A 873 61.37 11.98 -0.14
CA SER A 873 60.70 10.87 0.54
C SER A 873 61.15 10.70 1.99
N HIS A 874 60.23 10.28 2.85
CA HIS A 874 60.49 9.99 4.26
C HIS A 874 60.39 8.49 4.55
N MET A 875 61.35 7.91 5.26
CA MET A 875 61.35 6.47 5.58
C MET A 875 60.25 6.12 6.58
N THR A 876 59.61 4.97 6.39
CA THR A 876 58.60 4.39 7.31
C THR A 876 59.16 3.17 8.03
N GLY A 877 58.33 2.53 8.88
CA GLY A 877 58.57 1.17 9.32
C GLY A 877 58.30 0.14 8.20
N LYS A 878 58.44 -1.14 8.54
CA LYS A 878 58.26 -2.23 7.57
C LYS A 878 56.79 -2.44 7.19
N SER A 879 56.57 -2.70 5.90
CA SER A 879 55.26 -2.97 5.31
C SER A 879 54.21 -1.92 5.71
N PRO A 880 54.43 -0.63 5.39
CA PRO A 880 53.44 0.40 5.69
C PRO A 880 52.13 0.08 4.95
N SER A 881 50.99 0.41 5.54
CA SER A 881 49.65 0.01 5.06
C SER A 881 48.67 1.14 4.84
N SER A 882 48.64 2.16 5.70
CA SER A 882 47.70 3.29 5.63
C SER A 882 48.35 4.56 6.16
N VAL A 883 47.94 5.71 5.63
CA VAL A 883 48.33 7.06 6.08
C VAL A 883 47.08 7.89 6.36
N ILE A 884 47.13 8.75 7.38
CA ILE A 884 46.14 9.81 7.63
C ILE A 884 46.84 11.16 7.84
N ILE A 885 46.11 12.25 7.64
CA ILE A 885 46.53 13.63 7.92
C ILE A 885 45.74 14.14 9.12
N LEU A 886 46.43 14.79 10.06
CA LEU A 886 45.83 15.41 11.24
C LEU A 886 46.79 16.45 11.83
N ASP A 887 46.28 17.33 12.67
CA ASP A 887 47.11 18.22 13.50
C ASP A 887 47.20 17.61 14.91
N LEU A 888 48.32 16.94 15.23
CA LEU A 888 48.49 16.21 16.49
C LEU A 888 48.98 17.09 17.65
N ASN A 889 49.51 18.26 17.34
CA ASN A 889 50.15 19.16 18.31
C ASN A 889 49.45 20.53 18.41
N SER A 890 48.33 20.70 17.69
CA SER A 890 47.53 21.93 17.62
C SER A 890 48.28 23.16 17.09
N ASP A 891 49.27 22.98 16.21
CA ASP A 891 50.03 24.07 15.59
C ASP A 891 49.46 24.54 14.23
N GLN A 892 48.33 23.96 13.83
CA GLN A 892 47.64 24.19 12.56
C GLN A 892 48.47 23.80 11.33
N ILE A 893 49.48 22.96 11.47
CA ILE A 893 50.22 22.35 10.38
C ILE A 893 49.79 20.89 10.27
N SER A 894 49.62 20.42 9.03
CA SER A 894 49.31 19.03 8.78
C SER A 894 50.49 18.12 9.17
N ASP A 895 50.22 17.16 10.04
CA ASP A 895 51.09 16.04 10.38
C ASP A 895 50.65 14.77 9.64
N LEU A 896 51.57 13.83 9.47
CA LEU A 896 51.29 12.52 8.87
C LEU A 896 51.43 11.40 9.89
N VAL A 897 50.51 10.44 9.83
CA VAL A 897 50.56 9.22 10.65
C VAL A 897 50.46 8.02 9.73
N VAL A 898 51.35 7.05 9.92
CA VAL A 898 51.46 5.85 9.09
C VAL A 898 51.40 4.58 9.94
N SER A 899 50.59 3.61 9.53
CA SER A 899 50.56 2.28 10.14
C SER A 899 51.59 1.35 9.48
N ASN A 900 52.40 0.68 10.29
CA ASN A 900 53.46 -0.22 9.85
C ASN A 900 53.10 -1.67 10.20
N LYS A 901 52.41 -2.34 9.28
CA LYS A 901 51.93 -3.71 9.46
C LYS A 901 53.03 -4.70 9.85
N GLY A 902 54.23 -4.56 9.26
CA GLY A 902 55.32 -5.51 9.41
C GLY A 902 56.11 -5.37 10.72
N GLU A 903 55.93 -4.26 11.44
CA GLU A 903 56.63 -3.97 12.70
C GLU A 903 55.66 -3.77 13.88
N SER A 904 54.35 -3.82 13.65
CA SER A 904 53.32 -3.58 14.67
C SER A 904 53.47 -2.21 15.34
N THR A 905 53.76 -1.19 14.54
CA THR A 905 53.97 0.18 15.01
C THR A 905 53.17 1.20 14.18
N VAL A 906 53.07 2.42 14.73
CA VAL A 906 52.62 3.62 14.03
C VAL A 906 53.78 4.62 13.98
N SER A 907 54.06 5.18 12.82
CA SER A 907 55.03 6.27 12.63
C SER A 907 54.30 7.61 12.51
N VAL A 908 54.78 8.62 13.22
CA VAL A 908 54.23 10.00 13.23
C VAL A 908 55.30 10.96 12.72
N TYR A 909 54.89 11.85 11.80
CA TYR A 909 55.75 12.85 11.16
C TYR A 909 55.14 14.23 11.36
N LEU A 910 55.81 15.06 12.14
CA LEU A 910 55.35 16.43 12.37
C LEU A 910 55.71 17.35 11.21
N GLY A 911 54.77 18.15 10.75
CA GLY A 911 54.98 19.07 9.63
C GLY A 911 55.79 20.31 10.01
N TYR A 912 56.57 20.84 9.06
CA TYR A 912 57.19 22.17 9.19
C TYR A 912 56.37 23.29 8.52
N GLY A 913 55.29 22.95 7.81
CA GLY A 913 54.43 23.90 7.11
C GLY A 913 55.03 24.47 5.83
N ASN A 914 56.08 23.84 5.31
CA ASN A 914 56.72 24.17 4.03
C ASN A 914 56.77 22.96 3.07
N GLY A 915 55.94 21.93 3.33
CA GLY A 915 55.93 20.67 2.59
C GLY A 915 56.99 19.65 3.03
N SER A 916 57.78 19.95 4.07
CA SER A 916 58.71 18.99 4.68
C SER A 916 58.28 18.58 6.09
N PHE A 917 58.74 17.40 6.52
CA PHE A 917 58.37 16.78 7.79
C PHE A 917 59.58 16.44 8.65
N GLN A 918 59.39 16.37 9.96
CA GLN A 918 60.36 15.86 10.93
C GLN A 918 60.68 14.38 10.70
N ASP A 919 61.75 13.91 11.34
CA ASP A 919 62.05 12.48 11.41
C ASP A 919 60.93 11.73 12.14
N GLN A 920 60.70 10.46 11.76
CA GLN A 920 59.61 9.67 12.31
C GLN A 920 59.74 9.46 13.82
N ASN A 921 58.65 9.67 14.55
CA ASN A 921 58.44 9.16 15.90
C ASN A 921 57.61 7.88 15.83
N THR A 922 58.09 6.80 16.43
CA THR A 922 57.45 5.48 16.32
C THR A 922 56.83 5.05 17.64
N PHE A 923 55.58 4.60 17.59
CA PHE A 923 54.81 4.11 18.74
C PHE A 923 54.36 2.66 18.50
N ASN A 924 54.31 1.87 19.57
CA ASN A 924 53.80 0.50 19.47
C ASN A 924 52.28 0.51 19.26
N ALA A 925 51.80 -0.35 18.37
CA ALA A 925 50.39 -0.57 18.12
C ALA A 925 49.99 -2.01 18.45
N SER A 926 48.77 -2.44 18.11
CA SER A 926 48.40 -3.85 18.10
C SER A 926 49.13 -4.62 16.99
N GLU A 927 49.07 -5.96 17.01
CA GLU A 927 49.72 -6.77 15.99
C GLU A 927 49.18 -6.45 14.58
N SER A 928 50.05 -6.18 13.58
CA SER A 928 49.66 -5.85 12.19
C SER A 928 48.58 -4.76 12.08
N PRO A 929 48.87 -3.51 12.48
CA PRO A 929 47.94 -2.41 12.24
C PRO A 929 47.80 -2.22 10.73
N ALA A 930 46.58 -2.27 10.21
CA ALA A 930 46.29 -2.22 8.79
C ALA A 930 45.55 -0.93 8.39
N LEU A 931 44.57 -0.50 9.18
CA LEU A 931 43.82 0.75 9.00
C LEU A 931 44.13 1.74 10.12
N LEU A 932 44.00 3.02 9.80
CA LEU A 932 44.09 4.14 10.71
C LEU A 932 42.78 4.94 10.70
N LEU A 933 42.36 5.38 11.88
CA LEU A 933 41.30 6.37 12.07
C LEU A 933 41.79 7.44 13.04
N SER A 934 41.24 8.63 12.92
CA SER A 934 41.39 9.70 13.91
C SER A 934 40.02 10.15 14.41
N GLY A 935 39.98 10.54 15.68
CA GLY A 935 38.79 11.07 16.31
C GLY A 935 39.12 11.49 17.73
N ASP A 936 38.29 12.34 18.33
CA ASP A 936 38.35 12.61 19.76
C ASP A 936 37.58 11.49 20.48
N PHE A 937 38.26 10.39 20.80
CA PHE A 937 37.61 9.18 21.34
C PHE A 937 37.36 9.28 22.85
N ASN A 938 38.03 10.20 23.54
CA ASN A 938 37.88 10.42 24.98
C ASN A 938 37.17 11.74 25.34
N ASN A 939 36.77 12.52 24.34
CA ASN A 939 36.11 13.83 24.46
C ASN A 939 36.98 14.88 25.19
N ASP A 940 38.29 14.87 24.98
CA ASP A 940 39.24 15.85 25.54
C ASP A 940 39.58 17.00 24.56
N LYS A 941 38.98 16.98 23.37
CA LYS A 941 39.18 17.92 22.24
C LYS A 941 40.54 17.82 21.57
N ILE A 942 41.29 16.75 21.82
CA ILE A 942 42.53 16.41 21.14
C ILE A 942 42.25 15.22 20.24
N LEU A 943 42.78 15.24 19.02
CA LEU A 943 42.62 14.11 18.12
C LEU A 943 43.48 12.93 18.59
N ASP A 944 42.82 11.79 18.77
CA ASP A 944 43.42 10.49 19.04
C ASP A 944 43.57 9.67 17.75
N ILE A 945 44.26 8.53 17.83
CA ILE A 945 44.46 7.60 16.71
C ILE A 945 43.93 6.21 17.09
N ALA A 946 43.18 5.57 16.21
CA ALA A 946 42.85 4.16 16.31
C ALA A 946 43.49 3.35 15.18
N THR A 947 43.99 2.17 15.52
CA THR A 947 44.56 1.19 14.59
C THR A 947 43.77 -0.10 14.62
N ILE A 948 43.57 -0.73 13.46
CA ILE A 948 42.76 -1.94 13.33
C ILE A 948 43.55 -3.04 12.62
N SER A 949 43.50 -4.25 13.16
CA SER A 949 44.19 -5.43 12.64
C SER A 949 43.22 -6.43 12.00
N TYR A 950 43.41 -6.67 10.70
CA TYR A 950 42.60 -7.64 9.93
C TYR A 950 42.82 -9.10 10.34
N GLN A 951 44.04 -9.48 10.72
CA GLN A 951 44.40 -10.88 10.98
C GLN A 951 44.13 -11.29 12.43
N TRP A 952 44.30 -10.36 13.36
CA TRP A 952 44.22 -10.64 14.79
C TRP A 952 42.96 -10.08 15.44
N SER A 953 42.09 -9.42 14.66
CA SER A 953 40.79 -8.94 15.14
C SER A 953 40.97 -8.05 16.38
N THR A 954 41.93 -7.14 16.33
CA THR A 954 42.23 -6.21 17.42
C THR A 954 42.09 -4.77 16.95
N MET A 955 41.52 -3.94 17.82
CA MET A 955 41.57 -2.49 17.72
C MET A 955 42.50 -1.97 18.81
N CYS A 956 43.40 -1.06 18.46
CA CYS A 956 44.26 -0.37 19.40
C CYS A 956 44.08 1.15 19.26
N MET A 957 43.58 1.78 20.32
CA MET A 957 43.48 3.23 20.44
C MET A 957 44.72 3.78 21.14
N LEU A 958 45.30 4.81 20.53
CA LEU A 958 46.42 5.60 20.99
C LEU A 958 45.86 6.98 21.36
N ILE A 959 45.69 7.21 22.66
CA ILE A 959 45.12 8.46 23.17
C ILE A 959 46.23 9.51 23.23
N SER A 960 46.02 10.62 22.55
CA SER A 960 46.96 11.73 22.42
C SER A 960 46.99 12.58 23.69
N SER A 961 48.09 13.27 23.91
CA SER A 961 48.21 14.31 24.95
C SER A 961 48.44 15.71 24.36
N GLY A 962 48.25 15.86 23.04
CA GLY A 962 48.32 17.15 22.33
C GLY A 962 49.74 17.64 22.05
N ASN A 963 50.74 16.78 22.22
CA ASN A 963 52.14 17.06 21.89
C ASN A 963 52.76 15.96 21.03
N ALA A 964 51.93 15.27 20.24
CA ALA A 964 52.28 14.09 19.46
C ALA A 964 52.91 12.96 20.28
N SER A 965 52.49 12.80 21.54
CA SER A 965 52.80 11.66 22.38
C SER A 965 51.54 10.93 22.84
N PHE A 966 51.62 9.60 22.92
CA PHE A 966 50.51 8.70 23.21
C PHE A 966 50.76 7.96 24.54
N PRO A 967 50.51 8.60 25.70
CA PRO A 967 50.80 8.02 27.00
C PRO A 967 49.84 6.89 27.39
N TYR A 968 48.68 6.78 26.74
CA TYR A 968 47.69 5.73 27.00
C TYR A 968 47.40 4.93 25.74
N GLN A 969 47.46 3.60 25.89
CA GLN A 969 47.14 2.64 24.84
C GLN A 969 46.03 1.73 25.34
N LEU A 970 44.93 1.66 24.60
CA LEU A 970 43.79 0.77 24.87
C LEU A 970 43.72 -0.25 23.74
N THR A 971 43.87 -1.54 24.06
CA THR A 971 43.75 -2.61 23.08
C THR A 971 42.54 -3.48 23.42
N ASN A 972 41.62 -3.61 22.47
CA ASN A 972 40.44 -4.45 22.59
C ASN A 972 40.42 -5.50 21.47
N THR A 973 40.01 -6.72 21.81
CA THR A 973 39.66 -7.74 20.81
C THR A 973 38.27 -7.43 20.26
N ILE A 974 38.16 -7.37 18.94
CA ILE A 974 36.97 -7.03 18.17
C ILE A 974 36.50 -8.22 17.32
N VAL A 975 35.55 -8.00 16.41
CA VAL A 975 34.97 -9.01 15.50
C VAL A 975 36.04 -9.74 14.69
N THR A 976 35.80 -11.01 14.38
CA THR A 976 36.70 -11.79 13.52
C THR A 976 36.84 -11.18 12.12
N SER A 977 38.06 -10.89 11.69
CA SER A 977 38.39 -10.46 10.32
C SER A 977 37.68 -9.17 9.86
N PRO A 978 37.97 -8.01 10.50
CA PRO A 978 37.46 -6.73 10.01
C PRO A 978 37.95 -6.49 8.58
N THR A 979 37.17 -5.77 7.78
CA THR A 979 37.46 -5.45 6.37
C THR A 979 37.56 -3.95 6.13
N ASP A 980 36.68 -3.17 6.75
CA ASP A 980 36.67 -1.71 6.62
C ASP A 980 36.11 -1.04 7.89
N THR A 981 36.34 0.26 8.04
CA THR A 981 35.96 1.01 9.23
C THR A 981 35.77 2.51 8.98
N VAL A 982 34.87 3.12 9.75
CA VAL A 982 34.63 4.57 9.73
C VAL A 982 34.39 5.07 11.15
N ALA A 983 34.77 6.31 11.43
CA ALA A 983 34.51 6.98 12.69
C ALA A 983 33.55 8.16 12.46
N TYR A 984 32.43 8.16 13.17
CA TYR A 984 31.40 9.21 13.08
C TYR A 984 30.51 9.16 14.33
N ASP A 985 29.82 10.25 14.63
CA ASP A 985 28.78 10.25 15.66
C ASP A 985 27.51 9.58 15.11
N PHE A 986 27.41 8.26 15.22
CA PHE A 986 26.35 7.48 14.58
C PHE A 986 25.01 7.59 15.31
N ASN A 987 25.04 7.96 16.59
CA ASN A 987 23.84 8.13 17.42
C ASN A 987 23.48 9.61 17.70
N ASN A 988 24.23 10.57 17.15
CA ASN A 988 24.11 12.01 17.38
C ASN A 988 24.23 12.39 18.87
N ASP A 989 25.05 11.69 19.66
CA ASP A 989 25.27 11.98 21.08
C ASP A 989 26.42 12.97 21.35
N GLY A 990 27.08 13.44 20.28
CA GLY A 990 28.20 14.36 20.30
C GLY A 990 29.56 13.68 20.51
N LYS A 991 29.64 12.35 20.52
CA LYS A 991 30.89 11.59 20.63
C LYS A 991 31.16 10.81 19.34
N ILE A 992 32.44 10.61 19.06
CA ILE A 992 32.84 9.83 17.89
C ILE A 992 32.70 8.33 18.19
N ASP A 993 31.82 7.66 17.46
CA ASP A 993 31.67 6.21 17.45
C ASP A 993 32.50 5.58 16.33
N VAL A 994 32.68 4.24 16.38
CA VAL A 994 33.42 3.50 15.34
C VAL A 994 32.54 2.41 14.74
N ALA A 995 32.26 2.49 13.43
CA ALA A 995 31.63 1.41 12.69
C ALA A 995 32.66 0.55 11.97
N MET A 996 32.41 -0.76 11.89
CA MET A 996 33.32 -1.74 11.30
C MET A 996 32.57 -2.81 10.54
N THR A 997 33.07 -3.19 9.36
CA THR A 997 32.57 -4.34 8.59
C THR A 997 33.49 -5.55 8.79
N GLY A 998 32.96 -6.77 8.73
CA GLY A 998 33.73 -8.02 8.81
C GLY A 998 33.28 -9.08 7.80
N ARG A 999 34.13 -10.10 7.53
CA ARG A 999 33.77 -11.22 6.65
C ARG A 999 32.57 -11.99 7.22
N LYS A 1000 31.51 -12.18 6.43
CA LYS A 1000 30.15 -12.73 6.73
C LYS A 1000 29.07 -11.66 6.99
N ASP A 1001 29.04 -10.59 6.21
CA ASP A 1001 27.95 -9.59 6.19
C ASP A 1001 27.62 -8.98 7.56
N THR A 1002 28.63 -8.83 8.43
CA THR A 1002 28.45 -8.21 9.74
C THR A 1002 28.96 -6.76 9.73
N LEU A 1003 28.05 -5.81 9.96
CA LEU A 1003 28.37 -4.43 10.36
C LEU A 1003 28.21 -4.35 11.88
N ARG A 1004 29.22 -3.83 12.59
CA ARG A 1004 29.12 -3.51 14.02
C ARG A 1004 29.48 -2.07 14.28
N ILE A 1005 28.66 -1.40 15.07
CA ILE A 1005 28.90 -0.04 15.54
C ILE A 1005 29.30 -0.12 17.02
N TYR A 1006 30.47 0.41 17.34
CA TYR A 1006 31.00 0.53 18.69
C TYR A 1006 30.72 1.95 19.17
N LEU A 1007 29.72 2.09 20.04
CA LEU A 1007 29.33 3.38 20.60
C LEU A 1007 30.28 3.81 21.73
N SER A 1008 30.70 5.07 21.69
CA SER A 1008 31.60 5.66 22.67
C SER A 1008 30.87 5.98 23.98
N GLN A 1009 31.20 5.26 25.05
CA GLN A 1009 30.60 5.46 26.38
C GLN A 1009 31.48 6.34 27.27
N SER A 1010 30.87 7.24 28.03
CA SER A 1010 31.58 7.98 29.09
C SER A 1010 31.91 7.01 30.22
N LYS A 1011 33.20 6.81 30.50
CA LYS A 1011 33.65 6.26 31.77
C LYS A 1011 34.58 7.23 32.48
#